data_AF-A0A164NFE5-F1
#
_entry.id   AF-A0A164NFE5-F1
#
_cell.length_a   1.000
_cell.length_b   1.000
_cell.length_c   1.000
_cell.angle_alpha   90.00
_cell.angle_beta   90.00
_cell.angle_gamma   90.00
#
_symmetry.space_group_name_H-M   'P 1'
#
loop_
_entity.id
_entity.type
_entity.pdbx_description
1 polymer ?
#
loop_
_entity_poly.entity_id
_entity_poly.type
_entity_poly.pdbx_seq_one_letter_code
_entity_poly.pdbx_strand_id
1 'polypeptide(L)'
;MVSFKRLIALASVVTGVLSQSVAYTDSGINFQGIFETTHGIQYGFVFPPTTATGATAQEFIGEIIVPVVNQWVGLAFGGQMADNLLMVAWPNANNIVFSPRYATGYIQPTPYAGPTVTTLESSVNSTYWKWIFRCQNCTTWDGGSMDTNGGPVFAWVIGLSPVFTPSSPASDFNEHDDFGFWGEITADAHDPNYASYLNIGSSTTTSKSSTTTSKSSTTTSKSSTTTTTTTTTSSTKTTTSTTSTTTTPLTSPTPYDYIIIGGGPGGLVSADRLSAAGKKVLLVERGGPSTGETGGTDVPPWANGTSLTRFDIPGEFQAMFSGNTYWFCKDVNSFAGCLVGGGSSINGGLYWYPTDADYSAANGWPTSWTNNFNTYTALLKSRLPSTDNPSPDGIRYLEQTYPVMQSILNPMGYQAGTINNNPNFKDHVYGYSAYNFQEGKRWGPVATYFRTAKTRPNFSYAYWTYATSIARNGSLITGVQTNNTALGPNGFIPLTPKGRVILSAGSFGSPRILFQSGIGPLDQIQLVAANPTAAPFLPPQSQWLTTLPVGYNVQDNPSINLMFTHPSIDAYDNWAPILDDPRPADAAQYLKSQTGVFAGSSPKVNFWQALGGPDGKTRYMQGTVRPGFDSVTTAYPYNASQVFSITVYLSTGVTSRGRIGISSSQLGASILTNPWFTDPNDKATLVNGLQQIINSAKNVPQLTLITPDNTTTLQDYVDNYPPTSLNSNHWVGANSIGKVVDSNLLVNGTSNLFIVDASVIPSLATGNPQGLVMAVAEQGIANILALAGGP
;
A
#
# COMPACT_ATOMS: atom_id res chain seq x y z
N MET A 1 22.96 34.94 6.49
CA MET A 1 23.31 33.65 5.84
C MET A 1 22.46 32.50 6.39
N VAL A 2 21.18 32.80 6.60
CA VAL A 2 20.05 31.94 6.95
C VAL A 2 18.94 32.46 6.03
N SER A 3 18.16 31.57 5.43
CA SER A 3 17.10 31.83 4.42
C SER A 3 17.49 31.40 3.00
N PHE A 4 17.09 30.18 2.64
CA PHE A 4 16.51 29.78 1.34
C PHE A 4 15.96 28.34 1.46
N LYS A 5 15.15 28.10 2.51
CA LYS A 5 14.48 26.80 2.77
C LYS A 5 12.95 26.86 2.67
N ARG A 6 12.38 27.94 2.12
CA ARG A 6 10.93 28.11 1.99
C ARG A 6 10.58 28.39 0.54
N LEU A 7 10.40 27.36 -0.30
CA LEU A 7 9.65 27.44 -1.57
C LEU A 7 9.57 26.06 -2.29
N ILE A 8 9.05 25.00 -1.65
CA ILE A 8 8.80 23.71 -2.36
C ILE A 8 7.37 23.17 -2.12
N ALA A 9 6.49 23.89 -1.41
CA ALA A 9 5.13 23.42 -1.10
C ALA A 9 3.99 24.15 -1.86
N LEU A 10 4.26 24.81 -2.98
CA LEU A 10 3.23 25.57 -3.72
C LEU A 10 3.08 25.19 -5.21
N ALA A 11 3.75 24.13 -5.68
CA ALA A 11 3.76 23.77 -7.11
C ALA A 11 2.76 22.68 -7.53
N SER A 12 1.88 22.20 -6.64
CA SER A 12 0.86 21.18 -6.94
C SER A 12 -0.57 21.70 -7.06
N VAL A 13 -0.76 23.02 -7.19
CA VAL A 13 -2.10 23.60 -7.42
C VAL A 13 -2.03 24.53 -8.62
N VAL A 14 -2.33 24.01 -9.81
CA VAL A 14 -2.69 24.87 -10.95
C VAL A 14 -4.20 24.72 -11.18
N THR A 15 -4.91 25.79 -10.82
CA THR A 15 -6.26 26.18 -11.24
C THR A 15 -7.49 25.45 -10.69
N GLY A 16 -7.40 24.89 -9.49
CA GLY A 16 -8.55 24.92 -8.57
C GLY A 16 -8.42 26.15 -7.68
N VAL A 17 -9.44 27.02 -7.61
CA VAL A 17 -9.49 28.01 -6.52
C VAL A 17 -9.62 27.19 -5.25
N LEU A 18 -8.54 27.08 -4.45
CA LEU A 18 -8.64 26.49 -3.12
C LEU A 18 -9.79 27.19 -2.40
N SER A 19 -10.68 26.41 -1.78
CA SER A 19 -11.71 27.00 -0.93
C SER A 19 -11.00 27.88 0.09
N GLN A 20 -11.40 29.15 0.15
CA GLN A 20 -10.89 30.07 1.14
C GLN A 20 -11.76 29.99 2.38
N SER A 21 -11.15 30.20 3.54
CA SER A 21 -11.92 30.34 4.76
C SER A 21 -12.82 31.58 4.72
N VAL A 22 -13.93 31.51 5.45
CA VAL A 22 -14.93 32.57 5.59
C VAL A 22 -15.24 32.79 7.06
N ALA A 23 -15.67 34.00 7.39
CA ALA A 23 -16.05 34.36 8.75
C ALA A 23 -17.41 33.74 9.12
N TYR A 24 -17.51 33.21 10.33
CA TYR A 24 -18.75 32.74 10.92
C TYR A 24 -18.69 32.83 12.46
N THR A 25 -19.83 32.68 13.12
CA THR A 25 -19.91 32.71 14.58
C THR A 25 -20.50 31.40 15.08
N ASP A 26 -19.81 30.74 16.01
CA ASP A 26 -20.33 29.59 16.76
C ASP A 26 -19.93 29.69 18.23
N SER A 27 -20.82 29.26 19.14
CA SER A 27 -20.64 29.38 20.61
C SER A 27 -20.28 30.79 21.11
N GLY A 28 -20.66 31.83 20.36
CA GLY A 28 -20.33 33.23 20.68
C GLY A 28 -18.88 33.63 20.36
N ILE A 29 -18.14 32.79 19.62
CA ILE A 29 -16.78 33.04 19.13
C ILE A 29 -16.87 33.32 17.63
N ASN A 30 -16.20 34.38 17.18
CA ASN A 30 -16.07 34.65 15.74
C ASN A 30 -14.87 33.86 15.21
N PHE A 31 -15.15 32.90 14.35
CA PHE A 31 -14.15 32.07 13.69
C PHE A 31 -13.97 32.52 12.24
N GLN A 32 -12.77 32.28 11.74
CA GLN A 32 -12.48 32.20 10.32
C GLN A 32 -12.23 30.72 10.01
N GLY A 33 -12.93 30.15 9.02
CA GLY A 33 -12.77 28.72 8.74
C GLY A 33 -13.52 28.21 7.51
N ILE A 34 -13.58 26.89 7.36
CA ILE A 34 -14.19 26.22 6.21
C ILE A 34 -15.21 25.18 6.61
N PHE A 35 -16.21 24.99 5.74
CA PHE A 35 -17.05 23.80 5.72
C PHE A 35 -16.59 22.90 4.55
N GLU A 36 -15.96 21.79 4.86
CA GLU A 36 -15.55 20.78 3.89
C GLU A 36 -16.78 19.95 3.52
N THR A 37 -17.19 20.04 2.24
CA THR A 37 -18.49 19.53 1.78
C THR A 37 -18.53 18.02 1.54
N THR A 38 -17.38 17.39 1.29
CA THR A 38 -17.29 15.96 0.94
C THR A 38 -17.64 15.08 2.13
N HIS A 39 -17.11 15.44 3.30
CA HIS A 39 -17.25 14.71 4.57
C HIS A 39 -18.06 15.47 5.60
N GLY A 40 -18.52 16.68 5.27
CA GLY A 40 -19.38 17.50 6.10
C GLY A 40 -18.70 18.01 7.37
N ILE A 41 -17.42 18.36 7.29
CA ILE A 41 -16.59 18.73 8.44
C ILE A 41 -16.41 20.25 8.51
N GLN A 42 -16.61 20.83 9.68
CA GLN A 42 -16.31 22.23 9.96
C GLN A 42 -14.95 22.36 10.64
N TYR A 43 -14.12 23.27 10.14
CA TYR A 43 -12.90 23.73 10.81
C TYR A 43 -12.97 25.24 11.00
N GLY A 44 -12.53 25.74 12.16
CA GLY A 44 -12.51 27.18 12.47
C GLY A 44 -11.35 27.59 13.35
N PHE A 45 -10.87 28.81 13.16
CA PHE A 45 -9.75 29.38 13.90
C PHE A 45 -10.04 30.83 14.30
N VAL A 46 -9.61 31.19 15.51
CA VAL A 46 -9.53 32.58 15.95
C VAL A 46 -8.22 32.80 16.68
N PHE A 47 -7.55 33.91 16.34
CA PHE A 47 -6.26 34.29 16.88
C PHE A 47 -6.40 35.52 17.80
N PRO A 48 -5.52 35.66 18.80
CA PRO A 48 -5.44 36.88 19.60
C PRO A 48 -5.13 38.09 18.73
N PRO A 49 -5.44 39.33 19.17
CA PRO A 49 -5.21 40.54 18.37
C PRO A 49 -3.77 40.62 17.87
N THR A 50 -3.54 41.21 16.68
CA THR A 50 -2.19 41.37 16.11
C THR A 50 -1.23 42.17 17.01
N THR A 51 -1.77 42.94 17.96
CA THR A 51 -1.01 43.65 19.01
C THR A 51 -0.57 42.76 20.18
N ALA A 52 -0.98 41.50 20.24
CA ALA A 52 -0.60 40.57 21.30
C ALA A 52 0.91 40.24 21.23
N THR A 53 1.53 40.02 22.39
CA THR A 53 2.97 39.73 22.50
C THR A 53 3.20 38.55 23.45
N GLY A 54 4.41 37.97 23.39
CA GLY A 54 4.81 36.88 24.29
C GLY A 54 4.02 35.59 24.03
N ALA A 55 3.68 34.87 25.11
CA ALA A 55 2.98 33.58 25.04
C ALA A 55 1.60 33.69 24.36
N THR A 56 0.90 34.81 24.56
CA THR A 56 -0.40 35.05 23.94
C THR A 56 -0.31 35.17 22.42
N ALA A 57 0.83 35.61 21.86
CA ALA A 57 1.00 35.66 20.40
C ALA A 57 1.27 34.27 19.77
N GLN A 58 1.46 33.22 20.58
CA GLN A 58 1.81 31.87 20.13
C GLN A 58 0.67 30.84 20.34
N GLU A 59 -0.57 31.33 20.41
CA GLU A 59 -1.74 30.51 20.64
C GLU A 59 -2.92 30.90 19.73
N PHE A 60 -3.89 30.01 19.64
CA PHE A 60 -5.17 30.24 18.97
C PHE A 60 -6.27 29.40 19.63
N ILE A 61 -7.53 29.68 19.29
CA ILE A 61 -8.66 28.79 19.57
C ILE A 61 -9.08 28.15 18.24
N GLY A 62 -9.18 26.82 18.24
CA GLY A 62 -9.64 26.03 17.11
C GLY A 62 -11.01 25.41 17.37
N GLU A 63 -11.77 25.21 16.30
CA GLU A 63 -13.03 24.47 16.28
C GLU A 63 -12.96 23.33 15.26
N ILE A 64 -13.51 22.18 15.66
CA ILE A 64 -13.74 21.04 14.78
C ILE A 64 -15.15 20.49 15.02
N ILE A 65 -15.96 20.36 13.97
CA ILE A 65 -17.26 19.67 14.00
C ILE A 65 -17.24 18.56 12.95
N VAL A 66 -17.48 17.33 13.38
CA VAL A 66 -17.23 16.14 12.55
C VAL A 66 -18.42 15.19 12.62
N PRO A 67 -18.98 14.75 11.48
CA PRO A 67 -19.98 13.68 11.46
C PRO A 67 -19.42 12.37 12.01
N VAL A 68 -20.20 11.62 12.80
CA VAL A 68 -19.73 10.41 13.50
C VAL A 68 -19.29 9.26 12.57
N VAL A 69 -19.59 9.34 11.27
CA VAL A 69 -19.04 8.42 10.27
C VAL A 69 -17.51 8.51 10.18
N ASN A 70 -16.96 9.70 10.44
CA ASN A 70 -15.53 9.95 10.51
C ASN A 70 -15.06 9.65 11.95
N GLN A 71 -14.34 8.54 12.10
CA GLN A 71 -13.92 7.99 13.40
C GLN A 71 -12.77 8.76 14.03
N TRP A 72 -11.95 9.44 13.23
CA TRP A 72 -10.95 10.39 13.70
C TRP A 72 -10.63 11.40 12.59
N VAL A 73 -10.07 12.54 12.97
CA VAL A 73 -9.59 13.56 12.04
C VAL A 73 -8.18 14.01 12.42
N GLY A 74 -7.46 14.54 11.44
CA GLY A 74 -6.18 15.19 11.66
C GLY A 74 -6.08 16.53 10.93
N LEU A 75 -5.27 17.42 11.47
CA LEU A 75 -4.93 18.73 10.89
C LEU A 75 -3.42 18.87 10.83
N ALA A 76 -2.91 19.42 9.73
CA ALA A 76 -1.52 19.82 9.58
C ALA A 76 -1.43 21.34 9.35
N PHE A 77 -0.87 22.04 10.33
CA PHE A 77 -0.87 23.50 10.38
C PHE A 77 0.09 24.19 9.41
N GLY A 78 1.04 23.44 8.82
CA GLY A 78 1.88 23.94 7.72
C GLY A 78 1.59 23.28 6.38
N GLY A 79 0.41 22.68 6.22
CA GLY A 79 -0.10 22.25 4.92
C GLY A 79 0.43 20.92 4.39
N GLN A 80 1.22 20.17 5.17
CA GLN A 80 1.67 18.82 4.81
C GLN A 80 1.96 18.00 6.07
N MET A 81 1.95 16.66 5.96
CA MET A 81 2.14 15.75 7.10
C MET A 81 3.56 15.80 7.68
N ALA A 82 4.58 15.78 6.82
CA ALA A 82 5.97 15.73 7.24
C ALA A 82 6.46 17.10 7.73
N ASP A 83 7.22 17.10 8.81
CA ASP A 83 7.88 18.26 9.42
C ASP A 83 6.94 19.39 9.86
N ASN A 84 5.69 19.03 10.16
CA ASN A 84 4.67 19.96 10.64
C ASN A 84 4.06 19.49 11.94
N LEU A 85 3.63 20.45 12.77
CA LEU A 85 2.77 20.13 13.90
C LEU A 85 1.43 19.61 13.37
N LEU A 86 1.08 18.41 13.83
CA LEU A 86 -0.18 17.76 13.53
C LEU A 86 -1.09 17.78 14.75
N MET A 87 -2.39 17.95 14.56
CA MET A 87 -3.41 17.79 15.60
C MET A 87 -4.36 16.68 15.20
N VAL A 88 -4.39 15.59 15.96
CA VAL A 88 -5.29 14.46 15.72
C VAL A 88 -6.36 14.41 16.82
N ALA A 89 -7.62 14.18 16.47
CA ALA A 89 -8.71 14.11 17.44
C ALA A 89 -9.78 13.07 17.05
N TRP A 90 -10.42 12.48 18.06
CA TRP A 90 -11.49 11.49 17.89
C TRP A 90 -12.41 11.43 19.11
N PRO A 91 -13.66 10.96 18.96
CA PRO A 91 -14.56 10.73 20.09
C PRO A 91 -14.20 9.43 20.82
N ASN A 92 -14.31 9.46 22.15
CA ASN A 92 -14.27 8.27 22.99
C ASN A 92 -15.40 8.36 24.03
N ALA A 93 -16.46 7.60 23.80
CA ALA A 93 -17.75 7.78 24.47
C ALA A 93 -18.22 9.25 24.35
N ASN A 94 -18.45 9.94 25.47
CA ASN A 94 -18.96 11.31 25.49
C ASN A 94 -17.84 12.38 25.55
N ASN A 95 -16.58 11.99 25.39
CA ASN A 95 -15.43 12.90 25.45
C ASN A 95 -14.68 12.91 24.12
N ILE A 96 -13.91 13.98 23.89
CA ILE A 96 -12.96 14.07 22.78
C ILE A 96 -11.57 13.76 23.31
N VAL A 97 -10.90 12.80 22.66
CA VAL A 97 -9.49 12.52 22.88
C VAL A 97 -8.72 13.15 21.72
N PHE A 98 -7.63 13.84 22.05
CA PHE A 98 -6.81 14.54 21.08
C PHE A 98 -5.33 14.27 21.33
N SER A 99 -4.51 14.47 20.31
CA SER A 99 -3.08 14.31 20.36
C SER A 99 -2.37 15.26 19.40
N PRO A 100 -1.51 16.16 19.92
CA PRO A 100 -0.45 16.76 19.12
C PRO A 100 0.50 15.66 18.64
N ARG A 101 0.83 15.67 17.35
CA ARG A 101 1.67 14.67 16.70
C ARG A 101 2.73 15.31 15.80
N TYR A 102 3.79 14.58 15.53
CA TYR A 102 4.85 14.98 14.61
C TYR A 102 5.41 13.76 13.87
N ALA A 103 5.75 13.95 12.60
CA ALA A 103 6.41 12.96 11.76
C ALA A 103 7.40 13.67 10.83
N THR A 104 8.57 13.09 10.59
CA THR A 104 9.56 13.62 9.62
C THR A 104 9.34 13.08 8.20
N GLY A 105 8.20 12.43 7.96
CA GLY A 105 7.87 11.76 6.71
C GLY A 105 6.45 11.17 6.76
N TYR A 106 6.07 10.44 5.72
CA TYR A 106 4.78 9.76 5.62
C TYR A 106 4.80 8.42 6.36
N ILE A 107 4.94 8.50 7.68
CA ILE A 107 4.99 7.38 8.63
C ILE A 107 4.07 7.65 9.82
N GLN A 108 3.73 6.64 10.61
CA GLN A 108 2.90 6.80 11.80
C GLN A 108 3.38 7.97 12.69
N PRO A 109 2.60 9.05 12.85
CA PRO A 109 3.01 10.19 13.66
C PRO A 109 3.10 9.83 15.14
N THR A 110 4.16 10.32 15.78
CA THR A 110 4.39 10.08 17.22
C THR A 110 3.92 11.27 18.05
N PRO A 111 3.56 11.08 19.34
CA PRO A 111 3.18 12.17 20.24
C PRO A 111 4.24 13.29 20.27
N TYR A 112 3.81 14.53 20.03
CA TYR A 112 4.69 15.68 20.00
C TYR A 112 4.57 16.51 21.28
N ALA A 113 5.71 16.81 21.91
CA ALA A 113 5.77 17.62 23.13
C ALA A 113 5.90 19.11 22.78
N GLY A 114 5.33 19.99 23.61
CA GLY A 114 5.43 21.45 23.44
C GLY A 114 4.07 22.13 23.45
N PRO A 115 3.14 21.73 22.56
CA PRO A 115 1.77 22.22 22.56
C PRO A 115 1.06 21.94 23.89
N THR A 116 0.35 22.95 24.42
CA THR A 116 -0.60 22.78 25.53
C THR A 116 -2.00 23.01 24.98
N VAL A 117 -2.81 21.96 24.97
CA VAL A 117 -4.16 21.99 24.42
C VAL A 117 -5.18 21.84 25.54
N THR A 118 -6.16 22.75 25.57
CA THR A 118 -7.24 22.73 26.57
C THR A 118 -8.58 22.78 25.86
N THR A 119 -9.46 21.83 26.17
CA THR A 119 -10.85 21.87 25.68
C THR A 119 -11.61 23.02 26.34
N LEU A 120 -12.22 23.87 25.52
CA LEU A 120 -13.13 24.95 25.95
C LEU A 120 -14.58 24.48 25.88
N GLU A 121 -14.94 23.77 24.80
CA GLU A 121 -16.26 23.16 24.62
C GLU A 121 -16.10 21.81 23.91
N SER A 122 -16.92 20.83 24.27
CA SER A 122 -17.04 19.62 23.47
C SER A 122 -18.41 18.98 23.61
N SER A 123 -18.88 18.32 22.56
CA SER A 123 -20.09 17.50 22.59
C SER A 123 -19.96 16.30 21.66
N VAL A 124 -20.61 15.19 22.01
CA VAL A 124 -20.71 14.00 21.16
C VAL A 124 -22.18 13.58 21.15
N ASN A 125 -22.77 13.43 19.97
CA ASN A 125 -24.11 12.88 19.81
C ASN A 125 -24.13 11.81 18.72
N SER A 126 -25.32 11.30 18.35
CA SER A 126 -25.46 10.22 17.36
C SER A 126 -25.18 10.62 15.92
N THR A 127 -24.95 11.91 15.64
CA THR A 127 -24.79 12.47 14.29
C THR A 127 -23.45 13.17 14.09
N TYR A 128 -22.99 13.92 15.08
CA TYR A 128 -21.70 14.62 15.04
C TYR A 128 -21.05 14.67 16.42
N TRP A 129 -19.76 15.00 16.41
CA TRP A 129 -19.03 15.45 17.58
C TRP A 129 -18.39 16.81 17.31
N LYS A 130 -18.33 17.65 18.33
CA LYS A 130 -17.79 19.01 18.29
C LYS A 130 -16.70 19.17 19.33
N TRP A 131 -15.65 19.90 18.98
CA TRP A 131 -14.54 20.23 19.85
C TRP A 131 -14.05 21.66 19.59
N ILE A 132 -14.20 22.53 20.57
CA ILE A 132 -13.55 23.85 20.62
C ILE A 132 -12.41 23.77 21.63
N PHE A 133 -11.21 24.15 21.22
CA PHE A 133 -10.01 24.02 22.03
C PHE A 133 -9.09 25.24 21.92
N ARG A 134 -8.42 25.57 23.03
CA ARG A 134 -7.29 26.49 23.05
C ARG A 134 -6.01 25.71 22.80
N CYS A 135 -5.21 26.14 21.82
CA CYS A 135 -3.92 25.54 21.48
C CYS A 135 -2.80 26.55 21.77
N GLN A 136 -2.01 26.29 22.81
CA GLN A 136 -0.89 27.14 23.22
C GLN A 136 0.44 26.53 22.75
N ASN A 137 1.37 27.37 22.29
CA ASN A 137 2.62 26.95 21.65
C ASN A 137 2.39 26.08 20.40
N CYS A 138 1.36 26.42 19.60
CA CYS A 138 0.98 25.67 18.41
C CYS A 138 1.30 26.39 17.09
N THR A 139 1.72 27.66 17.16
CA THR A 139 2.06 28.47 15.97
C THR A 139 3.51 28.29 15.53
N THR A 140 4.33 27.63 16.36
CA THR A 140 5.74 27.29 16.07
C THR A 140 6.04 25.88 16.57
N TRP A 141 6.86 25.14 15.84
CA TRP A 141 7.31 23.79 16.19
C TRP A 141 8.74 23.56 15.70
N ASP A 142 9.32 22.42 16.04
CA ASP A 142 10.65 22.06 15.58
C ASP A 142 10.64 21.89 14.06
N GLY A 143 11.46 22.67 13.35
CA GLY A 143 11.51 22.67 11.89
C GLY A 143 10.50 23.59 11.17
N GLY A 144 9.55 24.25 11.84
CA GLY A 144 8.55 25.07 11.15
C GLY A 144 7.71 26.04 11.99
N SER A 145 6.87 26.81 11.30
CA SER A 145 5.95 27.78 11.91
C SER A 145 4.73 28.01 11.01
N MET A 146 3.59 28.32 11.62
CA MET A 146 2.39 28.80 10.95
C MET A 146 2.52 30.28 10.59
N ASP A 147 2.03 30.69 9.42
CA ASP A 147 1.82 32.10 9.12
C ASP A 147 0.52 32.57 9.78
N THR A 148 0.63 33.31 10.88
CA THR A 148 -0.53 33.74 11.67
C THR A 148 -1.14 35.04 11.19
N ASN A 149 -0.53 35.77 10.25
CA ASN A 149 -1.02 37.09 9.79
C ASN A 149 -1.19 37.13 8.26
N GLY A 150 -1.45 35.98 7.64
CA GLY A 150 -1.40 35.82 6.19
C GLY A 150 -2.45 34.84 5.68
N GLY A 151 -2.04 34.04 4.70
CA GLY A 151 -2.90 33.07 4.03
C GLY A 151 -2.25 31.68 3.95
N PRO A 152 -1.93 31.02 5.08
CA PRO A 152 -1.33 29.69 5.03
C PRO A 152 -2.27 28.66 4.37
N VAL A 153 -1.68 27.60 3.84
CA VAL A 153 -2.42 26.40 3.45
C VAL A 153 -2.42 25.44 4.62
N PHE A 154 -3.60 25.04 5.09
CA PHE A 154 -3.76 23.95 6.05
C PHE A 154 -4.16 22.68 5.32
N ALA A 155 -3.77 21.53 5.87
CA ALA A 155 -4.22 20.23 5.41
C ALA A 155 -5.11 19.58 6.47
N TRP A 156 -6.12 18.84 6.02
CA TRP A 156 -6.95 17.99 6.87
C TRP A 156 -6.89 16.55 6.39
N VAL A 157 -7.14 15.61 7.30
CA VAL A 157 -7.25 14.18 7.02
C VAL A 157 -8.42 13.58 7.80
N ILE A 158 -9.00 12.49 7.31
CA ILE A 158 -10.03 11.72 8.01
C ILE A 158 -9.67 10.24 8.09
N GLY A 159 -10.15 9.56 9.13
CA GLY A 159 -10.20 8.12 9.14
C GLY A 159 -11.61 7.62 9.40
N LEU A 160 -12.06 6.70 8.56
CA LEU A 160 -13.33 5.99 8.66
C LEU A 160 -13.23 4.74 9.54
N SER A 161 -12.00 4.33 9.88
CA SER A 161 -11.73 3.28 10.87
C SER A 161 -11.30 3.91 12.20
N PRO A 162 -11.77 3.40 13.35
CA PRO A 162 -11.40 3.95 14.65
C PRO A 162 -9.90 3.79 14.92
N VAL A 163 -9.36 4.71 15.73
CA VAL A 163 -8.01 4.55 16.28
C VAL A 163 -7.94 3.27 17.12
N PHE A 164 -6.75 2.67 17.25
CA PHE A 164 -6.62 1.34 17.84
C PHE A 164 -6.93 1.30 19.34
N THR A 165 -6.67 2.37 20.07
CA THR A 165 -6.96 2.51 21.51
C THR A 165 -7.64 3.86 21.78
N PRO A 166 -8.97 3.96 21.58
CA PRO A 166 -9.70 5.24 21.65
C PRO A 166 -9.54 6.02 22.95
N SER A 167 -9.21 5.37 24.07
CA SER A 167 -8.97 6.04 25.35
C SER A 167 -7.57 6.66 25.51
N SER A 168 -6.64 6.38 24.59
CA SER A 168 -5.24 6.79 24.73
C SER A 168 -4.87 7.87 23.72
N PRO A 169 -4.49 9.09 24.15
CA PRO A 169 -3.92 10.11 23.27
C PRO A 169 -2.73 9.62 22.44
N ALA A 170 -1.99 8.63 22.93
CA ALA A 170 -0.86 8.01 22.25
C ALA A 170 -1.26 6.88 21.27
N SER A 171 -2.57 6.64 21.06
CA SER A 171 -3.05 5.58 20.16
C SER A 171 -2.43 5.70 18.77
N ASP A 172 -2.04 4.56 18.21
CA ASP A 172 -1.81 4.43 16.78
C ASP A 172 -3.15 4.38 16.04
N PHE A 173 -3.09 4.60 14.73
CA PHE A 173 -4.23 4.63 13.83
C PHE A 173 -3.78 4.16 12.45
N ASN A 174 -4.72 3.73 11.61
CA ASN A 174 -4.40 3.43 10.21
C ASN A 174 -4.06 4.72 9.47
N GLU A 175 -3.48 4.59 8.28
CA GLU A 175 -3.43 5.69 7.32
C GLU A 175 -4.84 6.27 7.10
N HIS A 176 -4.93 7.59 6.93
CA HIS A 176 -6.19 8.29 6.71
C HIS A 176 -6.85 7.83 5.40
N ASP A 177 -8.17 7.66 5.41
CA ASP A 177 -8.95 7.22 4.25
C ASP A 177 -9.11 8.34 3.19
N ASP A 178 -9.03 9.61 3.60
CA ASP A 178 -9.04 10.76 2.70
C ASP A 178 -8.31 11.98 3.31
N PHE A 179 -7.94 12.94 2.47
CA PHE A 179 -7.27 14.17 2.87
C PHE A 179 -7.58 15.33 1.91
N GLY A 180 -7.35 16.55 2.38
CA GLY A 180 -7.51 17.73 1.54
C GLY A 180 -6.76 18.94 2.08
N PHE A 181 -6.86 20.04 1.34
CA PHE A 181 -6.18 21.30 1.63
C PHE A 181 -7.13 22.47 1.45
N TRP A 182 -6.88 23.56 2.18
CA TRP A 182 -7.56 24.82 1.94
C TRP A 182 -6.66 26.00 2.28
N GLY A 183 -6.99 27.17 1.73
CA GLY A 183 -6.34 28.42 2.09
C GLY A 183 -7.03 29.01 3.33
N GLU A 184 -6.32 29.05 4.45
CA GLU A 184 -6.81 29.67 5.68
C GLU A 184 -6.35 31.14 5.70
N ILE A 185 -7.29 32.08 5.83
CA ILE A 185 -6.99 33.53 5.92
C ILE A 185 -6.77 33.91 7.39
N THR A 186 -5.63 33.52 7.95
CA THR A 186 -5.30 33.80 9.36
C THR A 186 -5.25 35.30 9.67
N ALA A 187 -4.97 36.14 8.68
CA ALA A 187 -5.04 37.60 8.81
C ALA A 187 -6.44 38.11 9.25
N ASP A 188 -7.51 37.45 8.81
CA ASP A 188 -8.90 37.83 9.12
C ASP A 188 -9.41 37.17 10.41
N ALA A 189 -8.66 36.19 10.92
CA ALA A 189 -9.01 35.41 12.10
C ALA A 189 -8.63 36.11 13.43
N HIS A 190 -8.05 37.31 13.39
CA HIS A 190 -7.67 38.06 14.60
C HIS A 190 -8.85 38.82 15.21
N ASP A 191 -9.18 38.56 16.48
CA ASP A 191 -10.33 39.19 17.16
C ASP A 191 -9.91 39.97 18.43
N PRO A 192 -10.23 41.27 18.58
CA PRO A 192 -10.09 42.02 19.85
C PRO A 192 -10.77 41.33 21.04
N ASN A 193 -11.82 40.58 20.74
CA ASN A 193 -12.61 39.61 21.51
C ASN A 193 -11.82 38.51 22.23
N TYR A 194 -10.66 38.12 21.72
CA TYR A 194 -10.05 36.81 21.98
C TYR A 194 -9.92 36.45 23.46
N ALA A 195 -9.52 37.40 24.31
CA ALA A 195 -9.34 37.15 25.74
C ALA A 195 -10.64 36.75 26.46
N SER A 196 -11.80 37.22 25.96
CA SER A 196 -13.12 36.86 26.50
C SER A 196 -13.50 35.42 26.17
N TYR A 197 -13.00 34.86 25.06
CA TYR A 197 -13.30 33.51 24.60
C TYR A 197 -12.61 32.43 25.44
N LEU A 198 -11.49 32.75 26.11
CA LEU A 198 -10.69 31.78 26.88
C LEU A 198 -11.40 31.20 28.11
N ASN A 199 -12.54 31.79 28.53
CA ASN A 199 -13.29 31.38 29.72
C ASN A 199 -14.66 30.76 29.40
N ILE A 200 -14.96 30.51 28.12
CA ILE A 200 -16.19 29.83 27.72
C ILE A 200 -16.04 28.35 28.10
N GLY A 201 -16.70 27.90 29.17
CA GLY A 201 -16.93 26.47 29.45
C GLY A 201 -15.86 25.67 30.21
N SER A 202 -15.11 26.25 31.15
CA SER A 202 -14.02 25.55 31.87
C SER A 202 -14.41 24.21 32.53
N SER A 203 -14.11 23.09 31.85
CA SER A 203 -13.87 21.77 32.46
C SER A 203 -12.48 21.28 32.02
N THR A 204 -11.50 21.38 32.91
CA THR A 204 -10.09 21.07 32.61
C THR A 204 -9.84 19.57 32.71
N THR A 205 -9.56 18.90 31.58
CA THR A 205 -8.85 17.61 31.56
C THR A 205 -7.42 17.86 31.11
N THR A 206 -6.47 17.84 32.05
CA THR A 206 -5.03 18.02 31.76
C THR A 206 -4.33 16.66 31.83
N SER A 207 -3.87 16.14 30.69
CA SER A 207 -2.97 14.98 30.63
C SER A 207 -1.53 15.49 30.58
N LYS A 208 -0.74 15.29 31.65
CA LYS A 208 0.71 15.51 31.64
C LYS A 208 1.43 14.20 31.36
N SER A 209 2.25 14.18 30.31
CA SER A 209 3.22 13.12 30.03
C SER A 209 4.35 13.16 31.07
N SER A 210 4.55 12.08 31.83
CA SER A 210 5.68 11.93 32.75
C SER A 210 6.63 10.84 32.26
N THR A 211 7.86 11.24 31.95
CA THR A 211 9.00 10.37 31.68
C THR A 211 9.55 9.85 33.02
N THR A 212 9.47 8.54 33.26
CA THR A 212 10.08 7.93 34.45
C THR A 212 11.30 7.09 34.05
N THR A 213 12.48 7.60 34.38
CA THR A 213 13.75 6.87 34.40
C THR A 213 13.77 5.91 35.58
N SER A 214 13.87 4.60 35.30
CA SER A 214 14.02 3.57 36.32
C SER A 214 15.46 3.51 36.84
N LYS A 215 15.68 3.84 38.12
CA LYS A 215 16.85 3.38 38.88
C LYS A 215 16.40 2.36 39.92
N SER A 216 17.09 1.24 39.90
CA SER A 216 16.99 0.10 40.82
C SER A 216 17.31 0.49 42.26
N SER A 217 16.49 0.03 43.21
CA SER A 217 16.95 -0.32 44.56
C SER A 217 16.01 -1.34 45.22
N THR A 218 16.62 -2.46 45.57
CA THR A 218 16.30 -3.46 46.59
C THR A 218 15.64 -2.86 47.85
N THR A 219 14.69 -3.55 48.51
CA THR A 219 14.88 -4.37 49.74
C THR A 219 13.52 -4.77 50.38
N THR A 220 13.34 -6.07 50.62
CA THR A 220 12.68 -6.78 51.75
C THR A 220 11.49 -6.21 52.56
N SER A 221 10.41 -7.02 52.54
CA SER A 221 9.81 -7.76 53.68
C SER A 221 8.66 -7.21 54.56
N LYS A 222 7.76 -8.16 54.88
CA LYS A 222 6.87 -8.37 56.05
C LYS A 222 5.43 -7.81 56.05
N SER A 223 4.50 -8.75 55.78
CA SER A 223 3.56 -9.40 56.74
C SER A 223 2.53 -8.60 57.54
N SER A 224 1.28 -9.12 57.46
CA SER A 224 0.19 -9.16 58.47
C SER A 224 -0.61 -7.85 58.70
N THR A 225 -1.93 -7.78 58.96
CA THR A 225 -2.87 -8.67 59.69
C THR A 225 -4.35 -8.20 59.45
N THR A 226 -5.24 -9.14 59.09
CA THR A 226 -6.61 -9.46 59.60
C THR A 226 -7.80 -8.46 59.71
N THR A 227 -8.99 -9.03 59.36
CA THR A 227 -10.38 -8.87 59.92
C THR A 227 -11.21 -7.64 59.50
N THR A 228 -12.53 -7.65 59.27
CA THR A 228 -13.66 -8.56 59.61
C THR A 228 -14.84 -8.35 58.64
N THR A 229 -15.59 -9.44 58.44
CA THR A 229 -16.92 -9.61 57.85
C THR A 229 -18.00 -8.65 58.36
N THR A 230 -18.95 -8.24 57.51
CA THR A 230 -20.37 -8.11 57.89
C THR A 230 -21.27 -8.37 56.69
N THR A 231 -22.16 -9.35 56.85
CA THR A 231 -23.19 -9.80 55.91
C THR A 231 -24.47 -9.00 56.15
N THR A 232 -25.20 -8.64 55.09
CA THR A 232 -26.64 -8.34 55.21
C THR A 232 -27.38 -8.76 53.95
N THR A 233 -28.32 -9.67 54.15
CA THR A 233 -29.23 -10.29 53.19
C THR A 233 -30.42 -9.37 52.88
N SER A 234 -30.89 -9.34 51.63
CA SER A 234 -32.33 -9.22 51.35
C SER A 234 -32.68 -9.81 49.97
N SER A 235 -33.95 -10.15 49.84
CA SER A 235 -34.55 -11.24 49.07
C SER A 235 -34.78 -11.02 47.56
N THR A 236 -34.64 -12.14 46.85
CA THR A 236 -35.27 -12.62 45.61
C THR A 236 -36.46 -11.85 45.03
N LYS A 237 -36.38 -11.57 43.71
CA LYS A 237 -37.54 -11.67 42.80
C LYS A 237 -37.09 -12.16 41.42
N THR A 238 -37.37 -13.42 41.15
CA THR A 238 -37.13 -14.09 39.87
C THR A 238 -38.06 -13.54 38.81
N THR A 239 -37.52 -13.02 37.71
CA THR A 239 -38.24 -12.87 36.43
C THR A 239 -37.45 -13.60 35.36
N THR A 240 -38.09 -14.60 34.80
CA THR A 240 -37.58 -15.52 33.79
C THR A 240 -37.42 -14.75 32.47
N SER A 241 -36.18 -14.47 32.07
CA SER A 241 -35.84 -14.12 30.69
C SER A 241 -35.28 -15.37 30.03
N THR A 242 -36.09 -16.03 29.20
CA THR A 242 -35.64 -17.06 28.26
C THR A 242 -34.68 -16.45 27.26
N THR A 243 -33.38 -16.50 27.55
CA THR A 243 -32.35 -16.27 26.55
C THR A 243 -32.39 -17.45 25.59
N SER A 244 -33.07 -17.25 24.46
CA SER A 244 -32.93 -18.09 23.28
C SER A 244 -31.47 -18.09 22.87
N THR A 245 -30.70 -19.09 23.31
CA THR A 245 -29.45 -19.47 22.67
C THR A 245 -29.81 -20.06 21.32
N THR A 246 -29.88 -19.20 20.31
CA THR A 246 -29.85 -19.62 18.92
C THR A 246 -28.48 -20.28 18.71
N THR A 247 -28.42 -21.58 18.94
CA THR A 247 -27.29 -22.42 18.56
C THR A 247 -27.33 -22.46 17.04
N THR A 248 -26.56 -21.58 16.40
CA THR A 248 -26.25 -21.69 14.98
C THR A 248 -25.79 -23.14 14.75
N PRO A 249 -26.41 -23.89 13.83
CA PRO A 249 -25.98 -25.26 13.56
C PRO A 249 -24.50 -25.23 13.23
N LEU A 250 -23.68 -25.91 14.03
CA LEU A 250 -22.26 -26.12 13.74
C LEU A 250 -22.20 -26.88 12.41
N THR A 251 -21.88 -26.17 11.33
CA THR A 251 -21.55 -26.80 10.06
C THR A 251 -20.43 -27.79 10.31
N SER A 252 -20.64 -29.06 9.94
CA SER A 252 -19.59 -30.07 10.02
C SER A 252 -18.43 -29.61 9.12
N PRO A 253 -17.20 -29.53 9.63
CA PRO A 253 -16.09 -28.96 8.87
C PRO A 253 -15.80 -29.85 7.66
N THR A 254 -15.73 -29.24 6.48
CA THR A 254 -15.42 -29.95 5.24
C THR A 254 -13.89 -29.99 5.06
N PRO A 255 -13.25 -31.17 5.09
CA PRO A 255 -11.81 -31.26 4.87
C PRO A 255 -11.45 -31.11 3.38
N TYR A 256 -10.27 -30.57 3.13
CA TYR A 256 -9.70 -30.34 1.80
C TYR A 256 -8.31 -30.98 1.66
N ASP A 257 -7.97 -31.41 0.45
CA ASP A 257 -6.63 -31.89 0.12
C ASP A 257 -5.65 -30.72 0.06
N TYR A 258 -6.10 -29.58 -0.43
CA TYR A 258 -5.32 -28.36 -0.46
C TYR A 258 -6.16 -27.18 0.01
N ILE A 259 -5.63 -26.40 0.96
CA ILE A 259 -6.14 -25.07 1.29
C ILE A 259 -5.09 -24.06 0.82
N ILE A 260 -5.50 -23.15 -0.07
CA ILE A 260 -4.67 -22.11 -0.65
C ILE A 260 -5.11 -20.77 -0.05
N ILE A 261 -4.17 -20.02 0.50
CA ILE A 261 -4.43 -18.74 1.16
C ILE A 261 -3.94 -17.58 0.30
N GLY A 262 -4.87 -16.85 -0.30
CA GLY A 262 -4.62 -15.69 -1.17
C GLY A 262 -4.91 -16.00 -2.64
N GLY A 263 -5.83 -15.24 -3.24
CA GLY A 263 -6.26 -15.28 -4.63
C GLY A 263 -5.44 -14.39 -5.56
N GLY A 264 -4.15 -14.19 -5.28
CA GLY A 264 -3.20 -13.51 -6.18
C GLY A 264 -2.68 -14.42 -7.31
N PRO A 265 -1.71 -13.98 -8.12
CA PRO A 265 -1.20 -14.76 -9.26
C PRO A 265 -0.72 -16.16 -8.89
N GLY A 266 0.09 -16.29 -7.82
CA GLY A 266 0.56 -17.60 -7.35
C GLY A 266 -0.57 -18.51 -6.88
N GLY A 267 -1.55 -17.95 -6.16
CA GLY A 267 -2.67 -18.71 -5.62
C GLY A 267 -3.67 -19.16 -6.67
N LEU A 268 -3.99 -18.31 -7.66
CA LEU A 268 -4.91 -18.67 -8.75
C LEU A 268 -4.32 -19.73 -9.68
N VAL A 269 -3.02 -19.65 -10.01
CA VAL A 269 -2.33 -20.71 -10.75
C VAL A 269 -2.34 -22.00 -9.93
N SER A 270 -2.04 -21.93 -8.63
CA SER A 270 -2.07 -23.09 -7.73
C SER A 270 -3.44 -23.76 -7.68
N ALA A 271 -4.50 -22.97 -7.51
CA ALA A 271 -5.88 -23.45 -7.44
C ALA A 271 -6.29 -24.19 -8.71
N ASP A 272 -5.99 -23.61 -9.87
CA ASP A 272 -6.32 -24.22 -11.15
C ASP A 272 -5.57 -25.53 -11.39
N ARG A 273 -4.26 -25.55 -11.14
CA ARG A 273 -3.42 -26.71 -11.46
C ARG A 273 -3.67 -27.88 -10.51
N LEU A 274 -3.88 -27.62 -9.22
CA LEU A 274 -4.23 -28.65 -8.25
C LEU A 274 -5.64 -29.22 -8.48
N SER A 275 -6.62 -28.34 -8.77
CA SER A 275 -7.99 -28.81 -9.05
C SER A 275 -8.07 -29.56 -10.39
N ALA A 276 -7.27 -29.17 -11.40
CA ALA A 276 -7.13 -29.92 -12.65
C ALA A 276 -6.54 -31.32 -12.44
N ALA A 277 -5.69 -31.50 -11.44
CA ALA A 277 -5.15 -32.79 -11.02
C ALA A 277 -6.15 -33.63 -10.17
N GLY A 278 -7.42 -33.21 -10.08
CA GLY A 278 -8.49 -33.93 -9.39
C GLY A 278 -8.47 -33.77 -7.86
N LYS A 279 -7.63 -32.90 -7.31
CA LYS A 279 -7.52 -32.68 -5.86
C LYS A 279 -8.67 -31.83 -5.35
N LYS A 280 -9.14 -32.06 -4.13
CA LYS A 280 -10.17 -31.22 -3.51
C LYS A 280 -9.55 -29.95 -2.93
N VAL A 281 -9.80 -28.82 -3.59
CA VAL A 281 -9.09 -27.55 -3.33
C VAL A 281 -10.05 -26.50 -2.77
N LEU A 282 -9.63 -25.83 -1.69
CA LEU A 282 -10.23 -24.59 -1.22
C LEU A 282 -9.26 -23.42 -1.46
N LEU A 283 -9.72 -22.36 -2.12
CA LEU A 283 -9.05 -21.07 -2.15
C LEU A 283 -9.73 -20.10 -1.18
N VAL A 284 -8.99 -19.51 -0.25
CA VAL A 284 -9.48 -18.42 0.61
C VAL A 284 -8.85 -17.11 0.18
N GLU A 285 -9.67 -16.07 -0.02
CA GLU A 285 -9.24 -14.71 -0.35
C GLU A 285 -9.83 -13.75 0.68
N ARG A 286 -8.99 -12.87 1.23
CA ARG A 286 -9.42 -11.91 2.25
C ARG A 286 -10.28 -10.79 1.69
N GLY A 287 -10.06 -10.44 0.43
CA GLY A 287 -10.79 -9.42 -0.29
C GLY A 287 -12.03 -9.94 -1.01
N GLY A 288 -12.68 -9.01 -1.69
CA GLY A 288 -13.86 -9.25 -2.48
C GLY A 288 -13.60 -9.51 -3.96
N PRO A 289 -14.69 -9.57 -4.74
CA PRO A 289 -14.63 -9.51 -6.20
C PRO A 289 -13.83 -8.31 -6.74
N SER A 290 -13.27 -8.47 -7.94
CA SER A 290 -12.55 -7.46 -8.71
C SER A 290 -13.24 -7.20 -10.05
N THR A 291 -12.91 -7.98 -11.08
CA THR A 291 -13.51 -7.88 -12.42
C THR A 291 -14.97 -8.34 -12.43
N GLY A 292 -15.73 -7.95 -13.46
CA GLY A 292 -17.12 -8.38 -13.63
C GLY A 292 -17.28 -9.91 -13.63
N GLU A 293 -16.30 -10.64 -14.17
CA GLU A 293 -16.31 -12.11 -14.15
C GLU A 293 -16.25 -12.73 -12.74
N THR A 294 -15.72 -11.99 -11.76
CA THR A 294 -15.68 -12.40 -10.35
C THR A 294 -16.92 -11.94 -9.57
N GLY A 295 -17.84 -11.21 -10.21
CA GLY A 295 -18.99 -10.57 -9.58
C GLY A 295 -18.70 -9.17 -9.06
N GLY A 296 -17.65 -8.51 -9.53
CA GLY A 296 -17.36 -7.11 -9.19
C GLY A 296 -18.38 -6.15 -9.77
N THR A 297 -18.62 -5.04 -9.06
CA THR A 297 -19.67 -4.06 -9.41
C THR A 297 -19.17 -2.61 -9.44
N ASP A 298 -17.87 -2.39 -9.28
CA ASP A 298 -17.25 -1.06 -9.36
C ASP A 298 -17.05 -0.67 -10.83
N VAL A 299 -18.16 -0.35 -11.48
CA VAL A 299 -18.25 0.06 -12.89
C VAL A 299 -18.12 1.58 -12.98
N PRO A 300 -17.19 2.12 -13.80
CA PRO A 300 -17.10 3.56 -14.03
C PRO A 300 -18.45 4.14 -14.51
N PRO A 301 -18.82 5.36 -14.09
CA PRO A 301 -20.09 5.99 -14.49
C PRO A 301 -20.33 5.99 -16.01
N TRP A 302 -19.29 6.22 -16.80
CA TRP A 302 -19.35 6.22 -18.27
C TRP A 302 -19.56 4.83 -18.87
N ALA A 303 -19.25 3.76 -18.15
CA ALA A 303 -19.44 2.36 -18.53
C ALA A 303 -20.68 1.72 -17.89
N ASN A 304 -21.54 2.51 -17.26
CA ASN A 304 -22.74 2.02 -16.59
C ASN A 304 -23.67 1.25 -17.56
N GLY A 305 -24.33 0.20 -17.06
CA GLY A 305 -25.10 -0.74 -17.88
C GLY A 305 -24.27 -1.85 -18.54
N THR A 306 -22.94 -1.84 -18.37
CA THR A 306 -22.07 -2.97 -18.71
C THR A 306 -21.66 -3.76 -17.46
N SER A 307 -20.95 -4.87 -17.65
CA SER A 307 -20.28 -5.60 -16.57
C SER A 307 -18.78 -5.29 -16.48
N LEU A 308 -18.30 -4.23 -17.12
CA LEU A 308 -16.89 -3.87 -17.16
C LEU A 308 -16.57 -3.00 -15.94
N THR A 309 -15.92 -3.58 -14.94
CA THR A 309 -15.47 -2.81 -13.77
C THR A 309 -14.21 -2.01 -14.12
N ARG A 310 -13.82 -1.05 -13.27
CA ARG A 310 -12.54 -0.34 -13.45
C ARG A 310 -11.33 -1.29 -13.50
N PHE A 311 -11.45 -2.49 -12.94
CA PHE A 311 -10.41 -3.52 -12.99
C PHE A 311 -10.37 -4.23 -14.36
N ASP A 312 -11.49 -4.34 -15.07
CA ASP A 312 -11.57 -4.93 -16.41
C ASP A 312 -10.93 -4.01 -17.47
N ILE A 313 -11.01 -2.69 -17.29
CA ILE A 313 -10.64 -1.69 -18.28
C ILE A 313 -9.17 -1.27 -18.11
N PRO A 314 -8.26 -1.64 -19.02
CA PRO A 314 -6.83 -1.31 -18.89
C PRO A 314 -6.52 0.18 -18.70
N GLY A 315 -7.26 1.05 -19.40
CA GLY A 315 -7.06 2.50 -19.33
C GLY A 315 -7.36 3.12 -17.96
N GLU A 316 -8.13 2.45 -17.11
CA GLU A 316 -8.48 2.90 -15.76
C GLU A 316 -7.36 2.65 -14.73
N PHE A 317 -6.23 2.07 -15.14
CA PHE A 317 -5.12 1.77 -14.22
C PHE A 317 -4.67 2.98 -13.39
N GLN A 318 -4.57 4.17 -13.98
CA GLN A 318 -4.12 5.36 -13.26
C GLN A 318 -5.16 5.89 -12.26
N ALA A 319 -6.45 5.69 -12.54
CA ALA A 319 -7.53 6.02 -11.61
C ALA A 319 -7.56 5.12 -10.36
N MET A 320 -6.76 4.05 -10.32
CA MET A 320 -6.69 3.16 -9.15
C MET A 320 -5.90 3.75 -7.96
N PHE A 321 -5.27 4.91 -8.14
CA PHE A 321 -4.45 5.58 -7.12
C PHE A 321 -5.09 6.87 -6.58
N SER A 322 -6.35 7.14 -6.93
CA SER A 322 -7.11 8.29 -6.45
C SER A 322 -8.51 7.89 -5.99
N GLY A 323 -9.11 8.70 -5.11
CA GLY A 323 -10.46 8.47 -4.57
C GLY A 323 -10.57 7.28 -3.61
N ASN A 324 -11.73 6.61 -3.59
CA ASN A 324 -11.98 5.45 -2.73
C ASN A 324 -11.16 4.24 -3.20
N THR A 325 -10.15 3.85 -2.44
CA THR A 325 -9.19 2.79 -2.78
C THR A 325 -9.38 1.49 -1.97
N TYR A 326 -10.63 1.06 -1.78
CA TYR A 326 -10.98 -0.11 -0.95
C TYR A 326 -10.26 -1.43 -1.33
N TRP A 327 -9.71 -1.51 -2.55
CA TRP A 327 -8.96 -2.66 -3.05
C TRP A 327 -7.55 -2.80 -2.44
N PHE A 328 -6.98 -1.76 -1.83
CA PHE A 328 -5.69 -1.89 -1.16
C PHE A 328 -5.82 -2.58 0.20
N CYS A 329 -4.79 -3.33 0.56
CA CYS A 329 -4.68 -3.95 1.86
C CYS A 329 -4.50 -2.88 2.95
N LYS A 330 -5.54 -2.69 3.79
CA LYS A 330 -5.55 -1.69 4.87
C LYS A 330 -4.57 -1.94 6.02
N ASP A 331 -3.88 -3.08 6.02
CA ASP A 331 -2.96 -3.51 7.07
C ASP A 331 -1.53 -3.76 6.54
N VAL A 332 -1.18 -3.12 5.41
CA VAL A 332 0.15 -3.14 4.79
C VAL A 332 0.55 -1.71 4.50
N ASN A 333 1.73 -1.27 4.95
CA ASN A 333 2.22 0.11 4.75
C ASN A 333 2.83 0.37 3.34
N SER A 334 2.34 -0.35 2.34
CA SER A 334 2.75 -0.29 0.94
C SER A 334 1.61 -0.81 0.06
N PHE A 335 1.60 -0.47 -1.22
CA PHE A 335 0.53 -0.92 -2.12
C PHE A 335 0.54 -2.44 -2.29
N ALA A 336 -0.55 -3.06 -1.87
CA ALA A 336 -0.85 -4.46 -2.11
C ALA A 336 -2.35 -4.61 -2.35
N GLY A 337 -2.74 -5.39 -3.37
CA GLY A 337 -4.15 -5.64 -3.67
C GLY A 337 -4.75 -6.71 -2.77
N CYS A 338 -5.85 -6.39 -2.10
CA CYS A 338 -6.65 -7.26 -1.23
C CYS A 338 -8.04 -7.49 -1.85
N LEU A 339 -8.05 -8.22 -2.97
CA LEU A 339 -9.21 -8.58 -3.79
C LEU A 339 -8.85 -9.78 -4.66
N VAL A 340 -9.83 -10.42 -5.31
CA VAL A 340 -9.57 -11.53 -6.24
C VAL A 340 -8.62 -11.07 -7.36
N GLY A 341 -7.54 -11.81 -7.57
CA GLY A 341 -6.42 -11.48 -8.47
C GLY A 341 -5.28 -10.70 -7.80
N GLY A 342 -5.48 -10.19 -6.58
CA GLY A 342 -4.50 -9.42 -5.81
C GLY A 342 -3.90 -8.30 -6.66
N GLY A 343 -2.57 -8.19 -6.66
CA GLY A 343 -1.85 -7.21 -7.47
C GLY A 343 -2.14 -7.30 -8.97
N SER A 344 -2.49 -8.45 -9.53
CA SER A 344 -2.77 -8.56 -10.98
C SER A 344 -4.05 -7.87 -11.43
N SER A 345 -4.97 -7.60 -10.49
CA SER A 345 -6.21 -6.84 -10.75
C SER A 345 -6.00 -5.33 -10.72
N ILE A 346 -4.91 -4.86 -10.11
CA ILE A 346 -4.66 -3.43 -9.88
C ILE A 346 -3.33 -2.91 -10.46
N ASN A 347 -2.50 -3.78 -11.04
CA ASN A 347 -1.20 -3.38 -11.59
C ASN A 347 -1.29 -2.76 -12.99
N GLY A 348 -0.18 -2.22 -13.49
CA GLY A 348 -0.10 -1.63 -14.84
C GLY A 348 -0.20 -2.64 -16.00
N GLY A 349 -0.36 -3.93 -15.74
CA GLY A 349 -0.50 -4.98 -16.76
C GLY A 349 0.78 -5.37 -17.49
N LEU A 350 1.90 -4.67 -17.27
CA LEU A 350 3.20 -4.95 -17.92
C LEU A 350 3.62 -6.41 -17.76
N TYR A 351 3.84 -7.09 -18.87
CA TYR A 351 3.97 -8.53 -18.90
C TYR A 351 5.18 -8.97 -19.72
N TRP A 352 6.18 -9.50 -19.02
CA TRP A 352 7.40 -10.00 -19.61
C TRP A 352 7.51 -11.49 -19.34
N TYR A 353 7.78 -12.26 -20.38
CA TYR A 353 8.20 -13.64 -20.16
C TYR A 353 9.56 -13.63 -19.44
N PRO A 354 9.73 -14.44 -18.39
CA PRO A 354 10.99 -14.51 -17.68
C PRO A 354 12.13 -14.93 -18.61
N THR A 355 13.32 -14.40 -18.34
CA THR A 355 14.58 -14.76 -19.01
C THR A 355 15.19 -15.99 -18.37
N ASP A 356 16.13 -16.64 -19.05
CA ASP A 356 16.91 -17.73 -18.47
C ASP A 356 17.73 -17.25 -17.25
N ALA A 357 18.20 -15.99 -17.29
CA ALA A 357 18.94 -15.39 -16.20
C ALA A 357 18.07 -15.22 -14.94
N ASP A 358 16.79 -14.87 -15.10
CA ASP A 358 15.83 -14.70 -13.98
C ASP A 358 15.68 -15.99 -13.15
N TYR A 359 15.90 -17.16 -13.79
CA TYR A 359 15.86 -18.49 -13.17
C TYR A 359 17.23 -19.08 -12.83
N SER A 360 18.31 -18.36 -13.08
CA SER A 360 19.66 -18.90 -12.95
C SER A 360 20.04 -19.23 -11.50
N ALA A 361 20.92 -20.22 -11.34
CA ALA A 361 21.50 -20.53 -10.04
C ALA A 361 22.30 -19.36 -9.45
N ALA A 362 22.89 -18.52 -10.32
CA ALA A 362 23.57 -17.29 -9.91
C ALA A 362 22.63 -16.29 -9.21
N ASN A 363 21.34 -16.33 -9.54
CA ASN A 363 20.30 -15.53 -8.90
C ASN A 363 19.63 -16.23 -7.70
N GLY A 364 20.18 -17.35 -7.24
CA GLY A 364 19.76 -18.03 -6.00
C GLY A 364 18.75 -19.16 -6.20
N TRP A 365 18.41 -19.53 -7.43
CA TRP A 365 17.54 -20.67 -7.70
C TRP A 365 18.27 -22.01 -7.56
N PRO A 366 17.63 -23.06 -7.04
CA PRO A 366 18.19 -24.42 -7.09
C PRO A 366 18.32 -24.92 -8.53
N THR A 367 19.31 -25.76 -8.82
CA THR A 367 19.52 -26.34 -10.17
C THR A 367 18.31 -27.13 -10.70
N SER A 368 17.48 -27.69 -9.82
CA SER A 368 16.23 -28.36 -10.23
C SER A 368 15.21 -27.39 -10.86
N TRP A 369 15.33 -26.09 -10.55
CA TRP A 369 14.48 -25.04 -11.10
C TRP A 369 14.97 -24.61 -12.49
N THR A 370 16.28 -24.40 -12.65
CA THR A 370 16.90 -23.94 -13.91
C THR A 370 16.59 -24.87 -15.08
N ASN A 371 16.64 -26.18 -14.87
CA ASN A 371 16.56 -27.18 -15.94
C ASN A 371 15.18 -27.31 -16.59
N ASN A 372 14.12 -26.98 -15.84
CA ASN A 372 12.73 -27.21 -16.28
C ASN A 372 11.97 -25.92 -16.56
N PHE A 373 12.59 -24.77 -16.35
CA PHE A 373 11.96 -23.45 -16.46
C PHE A 373 11.26 -23.22 -17.81
N ASN A 374 11.93 -23.56 -18.92
CA ASN A 374 11.38 -23.39 -20.28
C ASN A 374 10.03 -24.11 -20.47
N THR A 375 9.88 -25.30 -19.87
CA THR A 375 8.63 -26.08 -19.92
C THR A 375 7.49 -25.34 -19.25
N TYR A 376 7.71 -24.81 -18.04
CA TYR A 376 6.66 -24.13 -17.27
C TYR A 376 6.35 -22.73 -17.81
N THR A 377 7.34 -22.05 -18.38
CA THR A 377 7.11 -20.82 -19.14
C THR A 377 6.31 -21.07 -20.41
N ALA A 378 6.52 -22.18 -21.11
CA ALA A 378 5.69 -22.55 -22.26
C ALA A 378 4.22 -22.79 -21.86
N LEU A 379 3.98 -23.43 -20.71
CA LEU A 379 2.64 -23.61 -20.15
C LEU A 379 1.97 -22.26 -19.84
N LEU A 380 2.70 -21.35 -19.17
CA LEU A 380 2.22 -19.99 -18.93
C LEU A 380 1.87 -19.28 -20.25
N LYS A 381 2.77 -19.30 -21.24
CA LYS A 381 2.57 -18.71 -22.58
C LYS A 381 1.32 -19.22 -23.26
N SER A 382 1.03 -20.53 -23.14
CA SER A 382 -0.15 -21.14 -23.75
C SER A 382 -1.46 -20.66 -23.12
N ARG A 383 -1.46 -20.32 -21.83
CA ARG A 383 -2.63 -19.83 -21.10
C ARG A 383 -2.79 -18.32 -21.23
N LEU A 384 -1.67 -17.60 -21.20
CA LEU A 384 -1.58 -16.15 -21.16
C LEU A 384 -0.57 -15.66 -22.20
N PRO A 385 -0.95 -15.61 -23.49
CA PRO A 385 -0.11 -15.02 -24.51
C PRO A 385 0.03 -13.51 -24.28
N SER A 386 1.25 -13.03 -24.47
CA SER A 386 1.59 -11.61 -24.48
C SER A 386 0.99 -10.91 -25.71
N THR A 387 0.57 -9.67 -25.52
CA THR A 387 0.30 -8.73 -26.62
C THR A 387 0.97 -7.39 -26.32
N ASP A 388 1.67 -6.81 -27.31
CA ASP A 388 2.12 -5.42 -27.26
C ASP A 388 1.17 -4.49 -28.04
N ASN A 389 0.01 -5.01 -28.45
CA ASN A 389 -1.02 -4.34 -29.22
C ASN A 389 -2.40 -4.80 -28.72
N PRO A 390 -2.82 -4.35 -27.53
CA PRO A 390 -3.96 -4.96 -26.82
C PRO A 390 -5.33 -4.60 -27.38
N SER A 391 -5.43 -3.57 -28.23
CA SER A 391 -6.67 -3.16 -28.88
C SER A 391 -7.09 -4.19 -29.95
N PRO A 392 -8.31 -4.75 -29.92
CA PRO A 392 -8.78 -5.77 -30.86
C PRO A 392 -8.76 -5.38 -32.35
N ASP A 393 -8.71 -4.09 -32.67
CA ASP A 393 -8.58 -3.57 -34.04
C ASP A 393 -7.14 -3.67 -34.59
N GLY A 394 -6.17 -4.10 -33.78
CA GLY A 394 -4.78 -4.18 -34.15
C GLY A 394 -4.07 -2.82 -34.23
N ILE A 395 -4.65 -1.76 -33.64
CA ILE A 395 -4.08 -0.41 -33.62
C ILE A 395 -3.58 -0.07 -32.20
N ARG A 396 -2.40 0.55 -32.13
CA ARG A 396 -1.88 1.14 -30.89
C ARG A 396 -2.29 2.61 -30.78
N TYR A 397 -2.67 3.03 -29.58
CA TYR A 397 -3.22 4.36 -29.31
C TYR A 397 -2.36 5.10 -28.27
N LEU A 398 -2.28 6.43 -28.42
CA LEU A 398 -1.52 7.33 -27.55
C LEU A 398 -0.02 7.01 -27.54
N GLU A 399 0.56 6.84 -28.74
CA GLU A 399 1.93 6.37 -28.96
C GLU A 399 2.97 7.48 -29.19
N GLN A 400 2.63 8.75 -28.90
CA GLN A 400 3.50 9.90 -29.17
C GLN A 400 4.85 9.83 -28.43
N THR A 401 4.91 9.10 -27.30
CA THR A 401 6.15 8.84 -26.59
C THR A 401 7.10 7.91 -27.34
N TYR A 402 6.61 7.01 -28.19
CA TYR A 402 7.44 6.05 -28.94
C TYR A 402 8.49 6.73 -29.84
N PRO A 403 8.13 7.65 -30.77
CA PRO A 403 9.11 8.33 -31.60
C PRO A 403 10.06 9.25 -30.81
N VAL A 404 9.59 9.85 -29.71
CA VAL A 404 10.46 10.62 -28.79
C VAL A 404 11.50 9.70 -28.18
N MET A 405 11.10 8.55 -27.65
CA MET A 405 12.01 7.57 -27.08
C MET A 405 12.96 6.97 -28.11
N GLN A 406 12.52 6.76 -29.35
CA GLN A 406 13.40 6.33 -30.43
C GLN A 406 14.54 7.34 -30.66
N SER A 407 14.26 8.64 -30.56
CA SER A 407 15.27 9.70 -30.71
C SER A 407 16.22 9.78 -29.51
N ILE A 408 15.80 9.36 -28.32
CA ILE A 408 16.66 9.24 -27.13
C ILE A 408 17.51 7.96 -27.20
N LEU A 409 16.92 6.83 -27.57
CA LEU A 409 17.52 5.51 -27.38
C LEU A 409 18.39 5.05 -28.55
N ASN A 410 18.01 5.37 -29.81
CA ASN A 410 18.81 4.95 -30.98
C ASN A 410 20.26 5.48 -30.95
N PRO A 411 20.54 6.75 -30.59
CA PRO A 411 21.92 7.24 -30.46
C PRO A 411 22.74 6.53 -29.38
N MET A 412 22.06 5.93 -28.39
CA MET A 412 22.68 5.12 -27.35
C MET A 412 22.95 3.67 -27.81
N GLY A 413 22.62 3.31 -29.06
CA GLY A 413 22.84 1.98 -29.62
C GLY A 413 21.67 1.01 -29.42
N TYR A 414 20.52 1.49 -28.94
CA TYR A 414 19.36 0.62 -28.72
C TYR A 414 18.71 0.18 -30.02
N GLN A 415 18.15 -1.04 -30.00
CA GLN A 415 17.40 -1.62 -31.11
C GLN A 415 15.93 -1.81 -30.74
N ALA A 416 15.04 -1.45 -31.66
CA ALA A 416 13.61 -1.71 -31.51
C ALA A 416 13.33 -3.21 -31.69
N GLY A 417 12.41 -3.76 -30.91
CA GLY A 417 11.93 -5.13 -31.10
C GLY A 417 10.67 -5.45 -30.31
N THR A 418 10.01 -6.55 -30.69
CA THR A 418 8.94 -7.14 -29.87
C THR A 418 9.59 -7.90 -28.71
N ILE A 419 9.55 -7.29 -27.51
CA ILE A 419 10.32 -7.71 -26.32
C ILE A 419 10.15 -9.19 -25.97
N ASN A 420 8.93 -9.71 -26.08
CA ASN A 420 8.60 -11.08 -25.69
C ASN A 420 8.88 -12.14 -26.78
N ASN A 421 9.26 -11.74 -28.00
CA ASN A 421 9.69 -12.68 -29.05
C ASN A 421 11.07 -13.27 -28.73
N ASN A 422 11.94 -12.49 -28.07
CA ASN A 422 13.22 -12.97 -27.56
C ASN A 422 13.45 -12.47 -26.13
N PRO A 423 12.92 -13.17 -25.12
CA PRO A 423 13.02 -12.75 -23.72
C PRO A 423 14.46 -12.56 -23.24
N ASN A 424 15.41 -13.35 -23.74
CA ASN A 424 16.82 -13.28 -23.34
C ASN A 424 17.59 -12.09 -23.93
N PHE A 425 17.06 -11.44 -24.97
CA PHE A 425 17.66 -10.24 -25.54
C PHE A 425 17.08 -9.00 -24.86
N LYS A 426 17.84 -8.44 -23.91
CA LYS A 426 17.45 -7.28 -23.10
C LYS A 426 18.46 -6.15 -23.12
N ASP A 427 19.74 -6.42 -23.38
CA ASP A 427 20.72 -5.34 -23.42
C ASP A 427 20.53 -4.46 -24.67
N HIS A 428 20.38 -3.15 -24.47
CA HIS A 428 20.14 -2.15 -25.51
C HIS A 428 18.93 -2.50 -26.40
N VAL A 429 17.80 -2.86 -25.79
CA VAL A 429 16.54 -3.14 -26.48
C VAL A 429 15.44 -2.21 -25.99
N TYR A 430 14.60 -1.74 -26.91
CA TYR A 430 13.32 -1.10 -26.57
C TYR A 430 12.20 -1.63 -27.44
N GLY A 431 10.97 -1.43 -26.98
CA GLY A 431 9.78 -1.83 -27.71
C GLY A 431 8.52 -1.29 -27.07
N TYR A 432 7.40 -1.55 -27.71
CA TYR A 432 6.09 -1.27 -27.14
C TYR A 432 5.91 -2.04 -25.82
N SER A 433 5.18 -1.43 -24.90
CA SER A 433 4.73 -2.11 -23.69
C SER A 433 3.96 -3.37 -24.03
N ALA A 434 4.35 -4.50 -23.45
CA ALA A 434 3.64 -5.75 -23.58
C ALA A 434 2.77 -5.99 -22.35
N TYR A 435 1.61 -6.60 -22.55
CA TYR A 435 0.62 -6.89 -21.53
C TYR A 435 0.14 -8.34 -21.62
N ASN A 436 -0.42 -8.84 -20.51
CA ASN A 436 -1.21 -10.07 -20.46
C ASN A 436 -2.71 -9.75 -20.62
N PHE A 437 -3.05 -8.82 -21.50
CA PHE A 437 -4.43 -8.44 -21.86
C PHE A 437 -4.91 -9.25 -23.05
N GLN A 438 -6.22 -9.43 -23.16
CA GLN A 438 -6.87 -10.06 -24.30
C GLN A 438 -8.20 -9.35 -24.54
N GLU A 439 -8.62 -9.25 -25.80
CA GLU A 439 -9.88 -8.60 -26.18
C GLU A 439 -10.03 -7.18 -25.61
N GLY A 440 -8.94 -6.41 -25.53
CA GLY A 440 -8.93 -5.06 -24.97
C GLY A 440 -9.24 -4.95 -23.48
N LYS A 441 -9.21 -6.06 -22.74
CA LYS A 441 -9.52 -6.11 -21.29
C LYS A 441 -8.34 -6.63 -20.50
N ARG A 442 -8.30 -6.26 -19.22
CA ARG A 442 -7.48 -6.97 -18.24
C ARG A 442 -7.86 -8.44 -18.25
N TRP A 443 -6.85 -9.30 -18.32
CA TRP A 443 -7.05 -10.74 -18.46
C TRP A 443 -6.37 -11.48 -17.32
N GLY A 444 -5.06 -11.73 -17.45
CA GLY A 444 -4.24 -12.29 -16.38
C GLY A 444 -4.79 -13.58 -15.74
N PRO A 445 -4.40 -13.91 -14.51
CA PRO A 445 -4.77 -15.17 -13.87
C PRO A 445 -6.26 -15.27 -13.51
N VAL A 446 -6.96 -14.13 -13.36
CA VAL A 446 -8.41 -14.10 -13.10
C VAL A 446 -9.19 -14.61 -14.32
N ALA A 447 -8.90 -14.08 -15.51
CA ALA A 447 -9.58 -14.46 -16.75
C ALA A 447 -9.08 -15.77 -17.37
N THR A 448 -8.15 -16.48 -16.72
CA THR A 448 -7.60 -17.74 -17.25
C THR A 448 -7.66 -18.86 -16.22
N TYR A 449 -6.77 -18.83 -15.23
CA TYR A 449 -6.63 -19.87 -14.22
C TYR A 449 -7.86 -19.93 -13.31
N PHE A 450 -8.32 -18.80 -12.79
CA PHE A 450 -9.53 -18.76 -11.96
C PHE A 450 -10.78 -19.15 -12.75
N ARG A 451 -10.91 -18.66 -13.99
CA ARG A 451 -12.01 -19.02 -14.90
C ARG A 451 -12.16 -20.52 -15.09
N THR A 452 -11.07 -21.26 -15.29
CA THR A 452 -11.13 -22.72 -15.43
C THR A 452 -11.33 -23.41 -14.09
N ALA A 453 -10.66 -22.95 -13.02
CA ALA A 453 -10.79 -23.51 -11.67
C ALA A 453 -12.25 -23.49 -11.16
N LYS A 454 -12.92 -22.33 -11.24
CA LYS A 454 -14.27 -22.10 -10.69
C LYS A 454 -15.36 -22.98 -11.31
N THR A 455 -15.10 -23.60 -12.47
CA THR A 455 -16.03 -24.53 -13.12
C THR A 455 -15.91 -25.97 -12.64
N ARG A 456 -14.84 -26.31 -11.89
CA ARG A 456 -14.60 -27.70 -11.46
C ARG A 456 -15.33 -28.02 -10.16
N PRO A 457 -15.99 -29.19 -10.04
CA PRO A 457 -16.78 -29.54 -8.85
C PRO A 457 -15.92 -29.80 -7.60
N ASN A 458 -14.63 -30.08 -7.78
CA ASN A 458 -13.65 -30.31 -6.71
C ASN A 458 -12.92 -29.02 -6.28
N PHE A 459 -13.29 -27.87 -6.82
CA PHE A 459 -12.76 -26.57 -6.42
C PHE A 459 -13.82 -25.76 -5.69
N SER A 460 -13.44 -25.18 -4.55
CA SER A 460 -14.26 -24.25 -3.78
C SER A 460 -13.45 -22.97 -3.53
N TYR A 461 -14.14 -21.84 -3.44
CA TYR A 461 -13.52 -20.56 -3.12
C TYR A 461 -14.36 -19.80 -2.10
N ALA A 462 -13.70 -19.02 -1.25
CA ALA A 462 -14.32 -18.18 -0.25
C ALA A 462 -13.71 -16.78 -0.28
N TYR A 463 -14.50 -15.79 -0.67
CA TYR A 463 -14.14 -14.37 -0.58
C TYR A 463 -14.33 -13.85 0.85
N TRP A 464 -13.82 -12.65 1.11
CA TRP A 464 -13.97 -11.96 2.41
C TRP A 464 -13.50 -12.80 3.60
N THR A 465 -12.59 -13.74 3.36
CA THR A 465 -12.15 -14.75 4.31
C THR A 465 -10.68 -14.52 4.62
N TYR A 466 -10.43 -13.88 5.76
CA TYR A 466 -9.10 -13.60 6.26
C TYR A 466 -8.57 -14.81 7.05
N ALA A 467 -7.50 -15.43 6.56
CA ALA A 467 -6.79 -16.46 7.31
C ALA A 467 -5.86 -15.80 8.34
N THR A 468 -6.09 -16.07 9.62
CA THR A 468 -5.34 -15.46 10.71
C THR A 468 -4.06 -16.22 11.01
N SER A 469 -4.14 -17.55 11.08
CA SER A 469 -3.00 -18.42 11.39
C SER A 469 -3.19 -19.83 10.83
N ILE A 470 -2.13 -20.61 10.92
CA ILE A 470 -2.10 -22.02 10.53
C ILE A 470 -2.10 -22.88 11.79
N ALA A 471 -3.07 -23.80 11.89
CA ALA A 471 -3.12 -24.73 13.01
C ALA A 471 -2.16 -25.89 12.76
N ARG A 472 -1.32 -26.22 13.75
CA ARG A 472 -0.30 -27.27 13.61
C ARG A 472 -0.02 -28.01 14.92
N ASN A 473 0.42 -29.25 14.76
CA ASN A 473 1.02 -30.04 15.83
C ASN A 473 2.46 -30.40 15.43
N GLY A 474 3.43 -29.69 16.03
CA GLY A 474 4.82 -29.78 15.61
C GLY A 474 4.99 -29.33 14.16
N SER A 475 5.53 -30.23 13.32
CA SER A 475 5.77 -29.98 11.89
C SER A 475 4.52 -30.19 11.02
N LEU A 476 3.49 -30.89 11.52
CA LEU A 476 2.31 -31.24 10.75
C LEU A 476 1.23 -30.15 10.88
N ILE A 477 0.88 -29.54 9.76
CA ILE A 477 -0.28 -28.65 9.66
C ILE A 477 -1.54 -29.49 9.65
N THR A 478 -2.54 -29.10 10.46
CA THR A 478 -3.83 -29.80 10.58
C THR A 478 -4.98 -29.03 9.93
N GLY A 479 -4.81 -27.73 9.71
CA GLY A 479 -5.83 -26.86 9.11
C GLY A 479 -5.46 -25.39 9.16
N VAL A 480 -6.44 -24.55 8.83
CA VAL A 480 -6.30 -23.09 8.78
C VAL A 480 -7.37 -22.45 9.65
N GLN A 481 -6.96 -21.46 10.45
CA GLN A 481 -7.89 -20.61 11.19
C GLN A 481 -8.28 -19.42 10.33
N THR A 482 -9.58 -19.16 10.20
CA THR A 482 -10.12 -18.01 9.47
C THR A 482 -11.08 -17.20 10.34
N ASN A 483 -11.45 -16.00 9.89
CA ASN A 483 -12.53 -15.21 10.48
C ASN A 483 -13.94 -15.66 10.01
N ASN A 484 -14.04 -16.65 9.11
CA ASN A 484 -15.31 -17.04 8.49
C ASN A 484 -15.88 -18.31 9.15
N THR A 485 -16.77 -18.12 10.13
CA THR A 485 -17.41 -19.21 10.89
C THR A 485 -18.38 -20.06 10.06
N ALA A 486 -18.73 -19.66 8.84
CA ALA A 486 -19.56 -20.47 7.96
C ALA A 486 -18.80 -21.66 7.35
N LEU A 487 -17.47 -21.56 7.20
CA LEU A 487 -16.63 -22.59 6.58
C LEU A 487 -16.27 -23.75 7.54
N GLY A 488 -16.41 -23.53 8.85
CA GLY A 488 -16.20 -24.55 9.85
C GLY A 488 -16.32 -24.01 11.28
N PRO A 489 -16.32 -24.89 12.30
CA PRO A 489 -16.48 -24.51 13.70
C PRO A 489 -15.49 -23.43 14.11
N ASN A 490 -16.01 -22.29 14.59
CA ASN A 490 -15.21 -21.11 14.94
C ASN A 490 -14.26 -20.62 13.82
N GLY A 491 -14.57 -20.90 12.55
CA GLY A 491 -13.76 -20.53 11.39
C GLY A 491 -12.56 -21.44 11.11
N PHE A 492 -12.46 -22.57 11.81
CA PHE A 492 -11.41 -23.57 11.57
C PHE A 492 -11.75 -24.49 10.39
N ILE A 493 -10.82 -24.63 9.45
CA ILE A 493 -10.95 -25.46 8.26
C ILE A 493 -9.89 -26.57 8.28
N PRO A 494 -10.27 -27.84 8.44
CA PRO A 494 -9.32 -28.95 8.52
C PRO A 494 -8.79 -29.38 7.15
N LEU A 495 -7.63 -30.01 7.16
CA LEU A 495 -7.10 -30.76 6.03
C LEU A 495 -7.59 -32.22 6.04
N THR A 496 -7.52 -32.88 4.88
CA THR A 496 -7.54 -34.36 4.83
C THR A 496 -6.26 -34.93 5.49
N PRO A 497 -6.19 -36.23 5.82
CA PRO A 497 -5.02 -36.80 6.52
C PRO A 497 -3.67 -36.60 5.82
N LYS A 498 -3.66 -36.44 4.49
CA LYS A 498 -2.47 -36.12 3.68
C LYS A 498 -2.49 -34.70 3.13
N GLY A 499 -3.46 -33.89 3.54
CA GLY A 499 -3.71 -32.57 2.99
C GLY A 499 -2.54 -31.61 3.23
N ARG A 500 -2.51 -30.55 2.44
CA ARG A 500 -1.42 -29.56 2.38
C ARG A 500 -1.99 -28.15 2.42
N VAL A 501 -1.24 -27.21 3.00
CA VAL A 501 -1.56 -25.77 2.95
C VAL A 501 -0.57 -25.08 2.01
N ILE A 502 -1.06 -24.16 1.20
CA ILE A 502 -0.25 -23.29 0.36
C ILE A 502 -0.51 -21.84 0.73
N LEU A 503 0.53 -21.13 1.16
CA LEU A 503 0.50 -19.69 1.33
C LEU A 503 0.77 -19.00 -0.01
N SER A 504 -0.16 -18.18 -0.43
CA SER A 504 -0.09 -17.35 -1.63
C SER A 504 -0.56 -15.91 -1.32
N ALA A 505 -0.35 -15.46 -0.08
CA ALA A 505 -0.84 -14.20 0.46
C ALA A 505 0.10 -13.02 0.16
N GLY A 506 1.10 -13.23 -0.72
CA GLY A 506 2.02 -12.21 -1.18
C GLY A 506 3.15 -11.92 -0.19
N SER A 507 4.06 -11.04 -0.60
CA SER A 507 5.31 -10.78 0.13
C SER A 507 5.11 -10.25 1.54
N PHE A 508 4.02 -9.53 1.84
CA PHE A 508 3.72 -9.09 3.20
C PHE A 508 2.80 -10.07 3.95
N GLY A 509 1.78 -10.60 3.28
CA GLY A 509 0.77 -11.46 3.91
C GLY A 509 1.32 -12.83 4.32
N SER A 510 2.12 -13.48 3.45
CA SER A 510 2.67 -14.82 3.74
C SER A 510 3.62 -14.82 4.95
N PRO A 511 4.62 -13.91 5.07
CA PRO A 511 5.40 -13.76 6.30
C PRO A 511 4.55 -13.50 7.54
N ARG A 512 3.55 -12.61 7.46
CA ARG A 512 2.68 -12.31 8.60
C ARG A 512 1.91 -13.54 9.09
N ILE A 513 1.41 -14.39 8.19
CA ILE A 513 0.75 -15.65 8.56
C ILE A 513 1.75 -16.61 9.21
N LEU A 514 2.99 -16.69 8.71
CA LEU A 514 4.04 -17.51 9.32
C LEU A 514 4.37 -17.05 10.74
N PHE A 515 4.54 -15.75 10.98
CA PHE A 515 4.78 -15.22 12.33
C PHE A 515 3.64 -15.60 13.27
N GLN A 516 2.39 -15.43 12.81
CA GLN A 516 1.18 -15.79 13.56
C GLN A 516 1.02 -17.31 13.79
N SER A 517 1.85 -18.12 13.12
CA SER A 517 1.91 -19.58 13.26
C SER A 517 3.16 -20.04 14.01
N GLY A 518 3.89 -19.12 14.64
CA GLY A 518 5.13 -19.40 15.37
C GLY A 518 6.27 -19.86 14.46
N ILE A 519 6.37 -19.31 13.25
CA ILE A 519 7.40 -19.62 12.25
C ILE A 519 8.05 -18.31 11.79
N GLY A 520 9.36 -18.19 11.95
CA GLY A 520 10.12 -16.98 11.60
C GLY A 520 10.89 -16.40 12.78
N PRO A 521 11.52 -15.23 12.60
CA PRO A 521 12.40 -14.63 13.59
C PRO A 521 11.71 -14.40 14.95
N LEU A 522 12.46 -14.60 16.04
CA LEU A 522 11.92 -14.52 17.40
C LEU A 522 11.28 -13.17 17.71
N ASP A 523 11.86 -12.06 17.26
CA ASP A 523 11.33 -10.71 17.45
C ASP A 523 9.93 -10.55 16.83
N GLN A 524 9.70 -11.16 15.67
CA GLN A 524 8.40 -11.14 15.00
C GLN A 524 7.37 -12.01 15.72
N ILE A 525 7.75 -13.23 16.15
CA ILE A 525 6.83 -14.10 16.90
C ILE A 525 6.49 -13.49 18.26
N GLN A 526 7.42 -12.78 18.91
CA GLN A 526 7.16 -12.08 20.17
C GLN A 526 6.12 -10.95 20.01
N LEU A 527 6.12 -10.22 18.89
CA LEU A 527 5.07 -9.24 18.61
C LEU A 527 3.69 -9.90 18.47
N VAL A 528 3.60 -11.10 17.89
CA VAL A 528 2.36 -11.89 17.88
C VAL A 528 1.97 -12.33 19.29
N ALA A 529 2.92 -12.83 20.08
CA ALA A 529 2.66 -13.28 21.45
C ALA A 529 2.19 -12.13 22.36
N ALA A 530 2.56 -10.88 22.04
CA ALA A 530 2.09 -9.69 22.72
C ALA A 530 0.69 -9.22 22.26
N ASN A 531 0.15 -9.77 21.17
CA ASN A 531 -1.22 -9.49 20.72
C ASN A 531 -2.22 -10.44 21.41
N PRO A 532 -3.17 -9.94 22.22
CA PRO A 532 -4.08 -10.80 22.99
C PRO A 532 -5.05 -11.61 22.11
N THR A 533 -5.33 -11.17 20.88
CA THR A 533 -6.21 -11.84 19.92
C THR A 533 -5.48 -12.93 19.14
N ALA A 534 -4.21 -12.71 18.78
CA ALA A 534 -3.43 -13.66 17.98
C ALA A 534 -2.64 -14.67 18.84
N ALA A 535 -2.20 -14.27 20.04
CA ALA A 535 -1.44 -15.14 20.94
C ALA A 535 -2.13 -16.48 21.25
N PRO A 536 -3.46 -16.57 21.43
CA PRO A 536 -4.14 -17.86 21.65
C PRO A 536 -4.01 -18.86 20.48
N PHE A 537 -3.70 -18.39 19.28
CA PHE A 537 -3.50 -19.23 18.10
C PHE A 537 -2.04 -19.62 17.86
N LEU A 538 -1.10 -19.06 18.63
CA LEU A 538 0.29 -19.49 18.57
C LEU A 538 0.42 -20.91 19.15
N PRO A 539 1.26 -21.75 18.53
CA PRO A 539 1.65 -23.01 19.15
C PRO A 539 2.50 -22.74 20.40
N PRO A 540 2.64 -23.73 21.30
CA PRO A 540 3.53 -23.61 22.45
C PRO A 540 4.94 -23.18 22.02
N GLN A 541 5.59 -22.35 22.84
CA GLN A 541 6.92 -21.80 22.52
C GLN A 541 7.97 -22.86 22.18
N SER A 542 7.85 -24.07 22.75
CA SER A 542 8.72 -25.21 22.44
C SER A 542 8.61 -25.71 20.99
N GLN A 543 7.58 -25.31 20.25
CA GLN A 543 7.37 -25.64 18.85
C GLN A 543 7.63 -24.48 17.89
N TRP A 544 8.09 -23.32 18.36
CA TRP A 544 8.40 -22.19 17.48
C TRP A 544 9.60 -22.51 16.58
N LEU A 545 9.48 -22.19 15.30
CA LEU A 545 10.55 -22.34 14.31
C LEU A 545 11.28 -21.00 14.14
N THR A 546 12.15 -20.67 15.09
CA THR A 546 12.74 -19.32 15.23
C THR A 546 13.96 -19.06 14.33
N THR A 547 14.50 -20.08 13.69
CA THR A 547 15.72 -20.01 12.87
C THR A 547 15.46 -19.66 11.41
N LEU A 548 14.21 -19.72 10.95
CA LEU A 548 13.88 -19.39 9.56
C LEU A 548 13.94 -17.86 9.35
N PRO A 549 14.65 -17.38 8.31
CA PRO A 549 14.81 -15.95 8.06
C PRO A 549 13.58 -15.36 7.33
N VAL A 550 12.37 -15.65 7.80
CA VAL A 550 11.12 -15.11 7.27
C VAL A 550 11.14 -13.58 7.37
N GLY A 551 10.82 -12.91 6.27
CA GLY A 551 10.83 -11.44 6.15
C GLY A 551 12.20 -10.83 5.83
N TYR A 552 13.28 -11.62 5.80
CA TYR A 552 14.61 -11.14 5.37
C TYR A 552 14.81 -11.29 3.85
N ASN A 553 15.94 -10.80 3.35
CA ASN A 553 16.35 -10.90 1.94
C ASN A 553 15.37 -10.22 0.97
N VAL A 554 14.62 -9.23 1.45
CA VAL A 554 13.61 -8.56 0.64
C VAL A 554 14.28 -7.71 -0.42
N GLN A 555 13.75 -7.76 -1.64
CA GLN A 555 14.06 -6.79 -2.67
C GLN A 555 12.79 -6.17 -3.21
N ASP A 556 12.97 -4.93 -3.64
CA ASP A 556 12.09 -4.21 -4.54
C ASP A 556 12.99 -3.35 -5.43
N ASN A 557 12.57 -3.09 -6.66
CA ASN A 557 13.38 -2.29 -7.59
C ASN A 557 13.46 -0.84 -7.06
N PRO A 558 14.65 -0.21 -6.96
CA PRO A 558 14.71 1.22 -6.74
C PRO A 558 14.31 1.94 -8.02
N SER A 559 13.22 2.72 -7.98
CA SER A 559 12.75 3.51 -9.12
C SER A 559 13.00 5.01 -8.96
N ILE A 560 13.48 5.65 -10.02
CA ILE A 560 13.58 7.11 -10.12
C ILE A 560 12.78 7.56 -11.34
N ASN A 561 11.91 8.54 -11.16
CA ASN A 561 11.14 9.15 -12.24
C ASN A 561 11.92 10.33 -12.84
N LEU A 562 12.01 10.38 -14.17
CA LEU A 562 12.39 11.57 -14.92
C LEU A 562 11.15 12.10 -15.64
N MET A 563 10.89 13.40 -15.52
CA MET A 563 9.74 14.05 -16.15
C MET A 563 10.20 14.92 -17.31
N PHE A 564 9.53 14.80 -18.46
CA PHE A 564 9.86 15.53 -19.67
C PHE A 564 8.62 16.20 -20.28
N THR A 565 8.86 17.22 -21.09
CA THR A 565 7.87 17.76 -22.04
C THR A 565 8.40 17.70 -23.46
N HIS A 566 7.51 17.45 -24.42
CA HIS A 566 7.79 17.59 -25.85
C HIS A 566 6.51 18.00 -26.60
N PRO A 567 6.55 18.91 -27.59
CA PRO A 567 5.35 19.44 -28.24
C PRO A 567 4.44 18.43 -28.92
N SER A 568 4.96 17.26 -29.29
CA SER A 568 4.17 16.18 -29.91
C SER A 568 3.36 15.36 -28.89
N ILE A 569 3.59 15.53 -27.59
CA ILE A 569 2.99 14.69 -26.56
C ILE A 569 1.57 15.15 -26.28
N ASP A 570 0.70 14.16 -26.15
CA ASP A 570 -0.59 14.30 -25.49
C ASP A 570 -0.48 13.57 -24.14
N ALA A 571 -0.52 14.32 -23.04
CA ALA A 571 -0.47 13.78 -21.69
C ALA A 571 -1.77 13.05 -21.29
N TYR A 572 -2.78 13.04 -22.16
CA TYR A 572 -4.09 12.44 -21.95
C TYR A 572 -4.77 12.96 -20.68
N ASP A 573 -4.73 14.29 -20.51
CA ASP A 573 -5.26 14.99 -19.34
C ASP A 573 -4.65 14.48 -18.03
N ASN A 574 -3.40 14.00 -18.11
CA ASN A 574 -2.71 13.35 -17.01
C ASN A 574 -3.50 12.17 -16.40
N TRP A 575 -4.32 11.51 -17.21
CA TRP A 575 -5.24 10.44 -16.79
C TRP A 575 -6.27 10.86 -15.74
N ALA A 576 -6.53 12.16 -15.55
CA ALA A 576 -7.51 12.68 -14.61
C ALA A 576 -8.40 13.73 -15.28
N PRO A 577 -9.73 13.71 -15.07
CA PRO A 577 -10.52 12.77 -14.27
C PRO A 577 -11.06 11.58 -15.10
N ILE A 578 -10.19 10.66 -15.57
CA ILE A 578 -10.57 9.58 -16.52
C ILE A 578 -11.73 8.68 -16.04
N LEU A 579 -11.89 8.52 -14.73
CA LEU A 579 -12.95 7.72 -14.13
C LEU A 579 -14.35 8.34 -14.33
N ASP A 580 -14.45 9.66 -14.20
CA ASP A 580 -15.73 10.38 -14.11
C ASP A 580 -16.06 11.13 -15.40
N ASP A 581 -15.05 11.72 -16.05
CA ASP A 581 -15.19 12.51 -17.27
C ASP A 581 -14.08 12.15 -18.28
N PRO A 582 -14.15 10.94 -18.88
CA PRO A 582 -13.22 10.55 -19.93
C PRO A 582 -13.51 11.29 -21.23
N ARG A 583 -12.52 11.31 -22.13
CA ARG A 583 -12.73 11.78 -23.51
C ARG A 583 -13.88 10.98 -24.16
N PRO A 584 -15.00 11.62 -24.56
CA PRO A 584 -16.21 10.89 -24.95
C PRO A 584 -16.05 9.96 -26.14
N ALA A 585 -15.20 10.32 -27.11
CA ALA A 585 -14.94 9.49 -28.30
C ALA A 585 -14.20 8.19 -27.95
N ASP A 586 -13.20 8.28 -27.06
CA ASP A 586 -12.40 7.13 -26.62
C ASP A 586 -13.26 6.17 -25.76
N ALA A 587 -14.08 6.72 -24.86
CA ALA A 587 -15.03 5.94 -24.08
C ALA A 587 -16.07 5.24 -24.97
N ALA A 588 -16.68 5.96 -25.92
CA ALA A 588 -17.66 5.39 -26.85
C ALA A 588 -17.04 4.29 -27.74
N GLN A 589 -15.80 4.48 -28.21
CA GLN A 589 -15.07 3.47 -28.97
C GLN A 589 -14.85 2.20 -28.14
N TYR A 590 -14.44 2.36 -26.87
CA TYR A 590 -14.20 1.24 -25.98
C TYR A 590 -15.46 0.47 -25.61
N LEU A 591 -16.57 1.16 -25.33
CA LEU A 591 -17.84 0.48 -25.05
C LEU A 591 -18.39 -0.29 -26.25
N LYS A 592 -18.15 0.22 -27.47
CA LYS A 592 -18.61 -0.41 -28.71
C LYS A 592 -17.89 -1.71 -29.03
N SER A 593 -16.56 -1.74 -28.88
CA SER A 593 -15.73 -2.86 -29.38
C SER A 593 -14.47 -3.14 -28.58
N GLN A 594 -14.32 -2.52 -27.41
CA GLN A 594 -13.14 -2.65 -26.53
C GLN A 594 -11.83 -2.28 -27.25
N THR A 595 -11.90 -1.37 -28.22
CA THR A 595 -10.76 -0.81 -28.96
C THR A 595 -10.43 0.59 -28.46
N GLY A 596 -9.31 1.15 -28.88
CA GLY A 596 -8.93 2.53 -28.55
C GLY A 596 -8.00 2.65 -27.33
N VAL A 597 -7.87 3.86 -26.80
CA VAL A 597 -6.94 4.19 -25.69
C VAL A 597 -7.17 3.30 -24.46
N PHE A 598 -8.44 3.08 -24.11
CA PHE A 598 -8.84 2.29 -22.93
C PHE A 598 -8.49 0.80 -23.02
N ALA A 599 -8.17 0.28 -24.21
CA ALA A 599 -7.75 -1.11 -24.39
C ALA A 599 -6.31 -1.39 -23.95
N GLY A 600 -5.51 -0.35 -23.74
CA GLY A 600 -4.16 -0.42 -23.19
C GLY A 600 -4.05 0.31 -21.84
N SER A 601 -3.00 -0.02 -21.09
CA SER A 601 -2.67 0.73 -19.86
C SER A 601 -1.80 1.95 -20.19
N SER A 602 -1.42 2.73 -19.19
CA SER A 602 -0.64 3.96 -19.36
C SER A 602 0.78 3.76 -19.91
N PRO A 603 1.56 2.71 -19.56
CA PRO A 603 2.89 2.48 -20.13
C PRO A 603 2.84 2.29 -21.66
N LYS A 604 3.70 2.95 -22.44
CA LYS A 604 3.74 2.82 -23.91
C LYS A 604 5.04 2.22 -24.45
N VAL A 605 6.16 2.55 -23.80
CA VAL A 605 7.50 2.06 -24.21
C VAL A 605 8.20 1.45 -23.01
N ASN A 606 8.90 0.34 -23.22
CA ASN A 606 9.87 -0.17 -22.25
C ASN A 606 11.22 -0.39 -22.92
N PHE A 607 12.29 -0.21 -22.16
CA PHE A 607 13.65 -0.43 -22.62
C PHE A 607 14.53 -1.01 -21.52
N TRP A 608 15.62 -1.67 -21.92
CA TRP A 608 16.58 -2.29 -21.01
C TRP A 608 18.02 -2.08 -21.46
N GLN A 609 18.92 -2.05 -20.48
CA GLN A 609 20.37 -2.01 -20.70
C GLN A 609 21.10 -2.68 -19.54
N ALA A 610 22.11 -3.48 -19.88
CA ALA A 610 23.07 -3.99 -18.94
C ALA A 610 24.09 -2.88 -18.61
N LEU A 611 24.26 -2.59 -17.32
CA LEU A 611 25.18 -1.59 -16.81
C LEU A 611 26.25 -2.25 -15.96
N GLY A 612 27.52 -1.92 -16.22
CA GLY A 612 28.62 -2.32 -15.34
C GLY A 612 28.63 -1.47 -14.07
N GLY A 613 28.59 -2.13 -12.90
CA GLY A 613 28.75 -1.47 -11.62
C GLY A 613 30.21 -1.25 -11.23
N PRO A 614 30.51 -0.31 -10.31
CA PRO A 614 31.87 -0.08 -9.81
C PRO A 614 32.49 -1.30 -9.12
N ASP A 615 31.66 -2.23 -8.65
CA ASP A 615 32.03 -3.51 -8.03
C ASP A 615 32.28 -4.64 -9.05
N GLY A 616 32.27 -4.33 -10.34
CA GLY A 616 32.42 -5.30 -11.43
C GLY A 616 31.19 -6.18 -11.69
N LYS A 617 30.06 -5.93 -11.00
CA LYS A 617 28.82 -6.67 -11.24
C LYS A 617 27.96 -5.96 -12.29
N THR A 618 27.41 -6.74 -13.19
CA THR A 618 26.41 -6.24 -14.16
C THR A 618 25.05 -6.12 -13.48
N ARG A 619 24.38 -4.99 -13.69
CA ARG A 619 23.00 -4.73 -13.26
C ARG A 619 22.16 -4.35 -14.46
N TYR A 620 20.91 -4.79 -14.50
CA TYR A 620 19.98 -4.38 -15.55
C TYR A 620 19.20 -3.13 -15.14
N MET A 621 19.31 -2.09 -15.97
CA MET A 621 18.40 -0.96 -15.95
C MET A 621 17.18 -1.30 -16.80
N GLN A 622 15.99 -1.03 -16.28
CA GLN A 622 14.74 -0.99 -17.05
C GLN A 622 14.26 0.47 -17.08
N GLY A 623 13.72 0.91 -18.21
CA GLY A 623 12.91 2.12 -18.29
C GLY A 623 11.49 1.83 -18.74
N THR A 624 10.53 2.50 -18.13
CA THR A 624 9.10 2.46 -18.50
C THR A 624 8.62 3.87 -18.78
N VAL A 625 8.04 4.07 -19.95
CA VAL A 625 7.65 5.38 -20.46
C VAL A 625 6.15 5.47 -20.59
N ARG A 626 5.55 6.58 -20.18
CA ARG A 626 4.12 6.85 -20.30
C ARG A 626 3.80 8.34 -20.42
N PRO A 627 2.77 8.71 -21.18
CA PRO A 627 2.22 10.06 -21.19
C PRO A 627 1.58 10.40 -19.85
N GLY A 628 1.73 11.65 -19.41
CA GLY A 628 1.32 12.13 -18.08
C GLY A 628 2.15 11.56 -16.92
N PHE A 629 2.22 12.30 -15.81
CA PHE A 629 2.40 11.80 -14.45
C PHE A 629 2.24 12.92 -13.42
N ASP A 630 1.77 12.54 -12.23
CA ASP A 630 1.27 13.44 -11.19
C ASP A 630 2.39 13.98 -10.25
N SER A 631 3.66 13.64 -10.51
CA SER A 631 4.81 14.02 -9.66
C SER A 631 5.84 14.85 -10.43
N VAL A 632 5.43 16.03 -10.88
CA VAL A 632 6.33 17.04 -11.46
C VAL A 632 6.85 17.97 -10.36
N THR A 633 8.17 18.10 -10.27
CA THR A 633 8.83 19.10 -9.42
C THR A 633 9.72 19.97 -10.30
N THR A 634 9.32 21.22 -10.51
CA THR A 634 10.08 22.18 -11.33
C THR A 634 9.86 23.62 -10.87
N ALA A 635 10.90 24.45 -10.99
CA ALA A 635 10.86 25.90 -10.77
C ALA A 635 10.38 26.69 -12.01
N TYR A 636 10.19 26.03 -13.16
CA TYR A 636 9.88 26.69 -14.42
C TYR A 636 8.45 26.40 -14.90
N PRO A 637 7.80 27.33 -15.60
CA PRO A 637 6.55 27.06 -16.30
C PRO A 637 6.72 25.94 -17.34
N TYR A 638 5.73 25.06 -17.44
CA TYR A 638 5.68 23.99 -18.42
C TYR A 638 4.25 23.79 -18.93
N ASN A 639 4.10 23.14 -20.09
CA ASN A 639 2.78 22.77 -20.60
C ASN A 639 2.40 21.37 -20.08
N ALA A 640 1.44 21.30 -19.17
CA ALA A 640 0.98 20.06 -18.56
C ALA A 640 0.44 19.05 -19.57
N SER A 641 -0.18 19.51 -20.66
CA SER A 641 -0.70 18.64 -21.73
C SER A 641 0.40 17.95 -22.56
N GLN A 642 1.67 18.34 -22.38
CA GLN A 642 2.83 17.81 -23.12
C GLN A 642 3.75 16.95 -22.26
N VAL A 643 3.34 16.62 -21.03
CA VAL A 643 4.17 15.90 -20.06
C VAL A 643 4.16 14.39 -20.33
N PHE A 644 5.32 13.77 -20.16
CA PHE A 644 5.46 12.32 -20.04
C PHE A 644 6.56 11.96 -19.04
N SER A 645 6.49 10.76 -18.47
CA SER A 645 7.49 10.24 -17.53
C SER A 645 8.34 9.13 -18.15
N ILE A 646 9.61 9.07 -17.75
CA ILE A 646 10.45 7.88 -17.83
C ILE A 646 10.73 7.42 -16.41
N THR A 647 10.10 6.33 -15.96
CA THR A 647 10.47 5.67 -14.70
C THR A 647 11.62 4.72 -14.98
N VAL A 648 12.74 4.90 -14.28
CA VAL A 648 13.96 4.10 -14.44
C VAL A 648 14.17 3.26 -13.19
N TYR A 649 14.37 1.96 -13.38
CA TYR A 649 14.54 0.95 -12.34
C TYR A 649 15.90 0.28 -12.47
N LEU A 650 16.51 -0.11 -11.35
CA LEU A 650 17.48 -1.21 -11.38
C LEU A 650 16.82 -2.54 -10.98
N SER A 651 17.27 -3.63 -11.61
CA SER A 651 16.63 -4.94 -11.52
C SER A 651 17.63 -6.08 -11.29
N THR A 652 17.74 -7.05 -12.19
CA THR A 652 18.70 -8.17 -12.09
C THR A 652 20.11 -7.66 -11.79
N GLY A 653 20.80 -8.32 -10.85
CA GLY A 653 22.15 -7.96 -10.41
C GLY A 653 22.21 -7.01 -9.20
N VAL A 654 21.09 -6.41 -8.80
CA VAL A 654 21.00 -5.57 -7.59
C VAL A 654 21.31 -6.38 -6.34
N THR A 655 22.17 -5.81 -5.49
CA THR A 655 22.70 -6.45 -4.28
C THR A 655 22.04 -5.94 -3.01
N SER A 656 21.39 -4.77 -3.05
CA SER A 656 20.64 -4.24 -1.91
C SER A 656 19.56 -5.21 -1.42
N ARG A 657 19.38 -5.27 -0.10
CA ARG A 657 18.42 -6.15 0.58
C ARG A 657 17.82 -5.43 1.78
N GLY A 658 16.51 -5.57 1.93
CA GLY A 658 15.75 -5.06 3.07
C GLY A 658 15.18 -6.17 3.95
N ARG A 659 14.27 -5.75 4.83
CA ARG A 659 13.51 -6.62 5.72
C ARG A 659 12.07 -6.12 5.79
N ILE A 660 11.11 -7.02 5.67
CA ILE A 660 9.70 -6.75 5.94
C ILE A 660 9.22 -7.63 7.09
N GLY A 661 8.20 -7.19 7.80
CA GLY A 661 7.63 -7.93 8.91
C GLY A 661 6.40 -7.25 9.46
N ILE A 662 6.09 -7.48 10.73
CA ILE A 662 5.10 -6.71 11.49
C ILE A 662 5.80 -5.62 12.31
N SER A 663 5.26 -4.40 12.29
CA SER A 663 5.87 -3.23 12.97
C SER A 663 5.62 -3.21 14.48
N SER A 664 4.53 -3.81 14.92
CA SER A 664 4.10 -3.80 16.32
C SER A 664 3.21 -5.00 16.65
N SER A 665 2.77 -5.10 17.91
CA SER A 665 1.79 -6.10 18.33
C SER A 665 0.40 -5.88 17.72
N GLN A 666 0.17 -4.81 16.96
CA GLN A 666 -1.05 -4.64 16.15
C GLN A 666 -1.00 -5.41 14.82
N LEU A 667 0.12 -6.06 14.51
CA LEU A 667 0.30 -6.98 13.38
C LEU A 667 0.16 -6.32 11.99
N GLY A 668 0.23 -4.99 11.91
CA GLY A 668 0.36 -4.26 10.64
C GLY A 668 1.66 -4.66 9.94
N ALA A 669 1.56 -5.11 8.68
CA ALA A 669 2.73 -5.50 7.91
C ALA A 669 3.45 -4.26 7.38
N SER A 670 4.77 -4.27 7.48
CA SER A 670 5.58 -3.10 7.19
C SER A 670 6.96 -3.41 6.63
N ILE A 671 7.54 -2.40 5.97
CA ILE A 671 8.97 -2.33 5.67
C ILE A 671 9.72 -2.00 6.97
N LEU A 672 10.45 -2.98 7.51
CA LEU A 672 11.28 -2.83 8.72
C LEU A 672 12.68 -2.29 8.40
N THR A 673 13.17 -2.57 7.20
CA THR A 673 14.44 -2.08 6.68
C THR A 673 14.29 -1.86 5.18
N ASN A 674 14.53 -0.63 4.72
CA ASN A 674 14.40 -0.26 3.31
C ASN A 674 15.32 -1.11 2.43
N PRO A 675 14.84 -1.64 1.29
CA PRO A 675 15.65 -2.47 0.40
C PRO A 675 16.43 -1.68 -0.65
N TRP A 676 16.26 -0.35 -0.72
CA TRP A 676 16.80 0.48 -1.78
C TRP A 676 18.13 1.12 -1.37
N PHE A 677 19.13 1.02 -2.25
CA PHE A 677 20.46 1.63 -2.10
C PHE A 677 21.18 1.33 -0.78
N THR A 678 20.91 0.17 -0.19
CA THR A 678 21.73 -0.32 0.94
C THR A 678 23.14 -0.70 0.47
N ASP A 679 23.28 -1.07 -0.81
CA ASP A 679 24.57 -1.14 -1.50
C ASP A 679 24.81 0.15 -2.31
N PRO A 680 25.87 0.92 -2.02
CA PRO A 680 26.17 2.16 -2.75
C PRO A 680 26.49 1.92 -4.23
N ASN A 681 26.92 0.72 -4.63
CA ASN A 681 27.18 0.39 -6.03
C ASN A 681 25.89 0.31 -6.85
N ASP A 682 24.77 -0.10 -6.24
CA ASP A 682 23.46 -0.04 -6.90
C ASP A 682 23.11 1.41 -7.22
N LYS A 683 23.26 2.31 -6.24
CA LYS A 683 22.98 3.74 -6.42
C LYS A 683 23.85 4.36 -7.50
N ALA A 684 25.16 4.12 -7.45
CA ALA A 684 26.11 4.62 -8.45
C ALA A 684 25.78 4.12 -9.87
N THR A 685 25.37 2.85 -10.00
CA THR A 685 24.99 2.27 -11.29
C THR A 685 23.71 2.90 -11.84
N LEU A 686 22.70 3.15 -10.99
CA LEU A 686 21.46 3.81 -11.44
C LEU A 686 21.73 5.25 -11.88
N VAL A 687 22.51 6.00 -11.10
CA VAL A 687 22.90 7.39 -11.45
C VAL A 687 23.63 7.41 -12.81
N ASN A 688 24.51 6.43 -13.08
CA ASN A 688 25.16 6.31 -14.38
C ASN A 688 24.14 6.09 -15.52
N GLY A 689 23.18 5.18 -15.35
CA GLY A 689 22.13 4.93 -16.35
C GLY A 689 21.23 6.15 -16.60
N LEU A 690 20.78 6.82 -15.54
CA LEU A 690 20.02 8.07 -15.61
C LEU A 690 20.79 9.16 -16.37
N GLN A 691 22.09 9.29 -16.10
CA GLN A 691 22.95 10.28 -16.76
C GLN A 691 23.09 10.01 -18.27
N GLN A 692 23.17 8.73 -18.69
CA GLN A 692 23.19 8.37 -20.11
C GLN A 692 21.91 8.80 -20.83
N ILE A 693 20.74 8.53 -20.23
CA ILE A 693 19.43 8.94 -20.77
C ILE A 693 19.35 10.46 -20.90
N ILE A 694 19.71 11.20 -19.84
CA ILE A 694 19.68 12.67 -19.82
C ILE A 694 20.63 13.26 -20.88
N ASN A 695 21.82 12.67 -21.05
CA ASN A 695 22.77 13.14 -22.05
C ASN A 695 22.28 12.94 -23.48
N SER A 696 21.64 11.81 -23.76
CA SER A 696 21.05 11.58 -25.08
C SER A 696 19.86 12.49 -25.34
N ALA A 697 18.99 12.69 -24.33
CA ALA A 697 17.81 13.53 -24.41
C ALA A 697 18.11 15.00 -24.78
N LYS A 698 19.28 15.55 -24.38
CA LYS A 698 19.72 16.90 -24.76
C LYS A 698 19.82 17.13 -26.27
N ASN A 699 19.98 16.06 -27.05
CA ASN A 699 20.12 16.14 -28.50
C ASN A 699 18.78 16.01 -29.23
N VAL A 700 17.67 15.82 -28.51
CA VAL A 700 16.33 15.71 -29.09
C VAL A 700 15.70 17.12 -29.18
N PRO A 701 15.35 17.62 -30.37
CA PRO A 701 14.78 18.96 -30.51
C PRO A 701 13.52 19.16 -29.68
N GLN A 702 13.42 20.28 -28.96
CA GLN A 702 12.25 20.67 -28.15
C GLN A 702 11.88 19.69 -27.02
N LEU A 703 12.73 18.69 -26.72
CA LEU A 703 12.58 17.86 -25.54
C LEU A 703 13.17 18.57 -24.33
N THR A 704 12.36 18.77 -23.29
CA THR A 704 12.81 19.44 -22.06
C THR A 704 12.67 18.50 -20.88
N LEU A 705 13.77 18.23 -20.16
CA LEU A 705 13.72 17.60 -18.85
C LEU A 705 13.21 18.63 -17.83
N ILE A 706 12.05 18.37 -17.23
CA ILE A 706 11.42 19.25 -16.25
C ILE A 706 11.56 18.71 -14.82
N THR A 707 11.84 17.43 -14.63
CA THR A 707 12.19 16.88 -13.30
C THR A 707 13.26 15.79 -13.43
N PRO A 708 14.45 15.96 -12.83
CA PRO A 708 14.93 17.20 -12.19
C PRO A 708 15.11 18.30 -13.23
N ASP A 709 14.73 19.54 -12.89
CA ASP A 709 15.00 20.69 -13.76
C ASP A 709 16.48 21.11 -13.73
N ASN A 710 16.82 22.17 -14.47
CA ASN A 710 18.20 22.64 -14.58
C ASN A 710 18.78 23.30 -13.31
N THR A 711 17.98 23.50 -12.26
CA THR A 711 18.44 24.03 -10.96
C THR A 711 18.89 22.92 -10.01
N THR A 712 18.51 21.68 -10.29
CA THR A 712 18.80 20.51 -9.45
C THR A 712 19.73 19.55 -10.21
N THR A 713 20.89 19.24 -9.65
CA THR A 713 21.76 18.24 -10.27
C THR A 713 21.14 16.85 -10.17
N LEU A 714 21.48 15.93 -11.09
CA LEU A 714 21.01 14.55 -10.99
C LEU A 714 21.43 13.88 -9.67
N GLN A 715 22.63 14.19 -9.19
CA GLN A 715 23.14 13.66 -7.93
C GLN A 715 22.29 14.16 -6.76
N ASP A 716 22.05 15.47 -6.67
CA ASP A 716 21.19 16.04 -5.63
C ASP A 716 19.75 15.50 -5.72
N TYR A 717 19.23 15.30 -6.93
CA TYR A 717 17.90 14.73 -7.13
C TYR A 717 17.77 13.31 -6.57
N VAL A 718 18.77 12.45 -6.84
CA VAL A 718 18.78 11.06 -6.36
C VAL A 718 19.11 11.00 -4.87
N ASP A 719 19.96 11.88 -4.34
CA ASP A 719 20.31 11.93 -2.91
C ASP A 719 19.14 12.41 -2.04
N ASN A 720 18.29 13.29 -2.57
CA ASN A 720 17.12 13.83 -1.87
C ASN A 720 15.79 13.18 -2.32
N TYR A 721 15.84 12.12 -3.13
CA TYR A 721 14.63 11.42 -3.57
C TYR A 721 13.92 10.78 -2.36
N PRO A 722 12.61 10.99 -2.17
CA PRO A 722 11.89 10.40 -1.04
C PRO A 722 12.03 8.86 -1.04
N PRO A 723 12.47 8.22 0.05
CA PRO A 723 12.68 6.77 0.08
C PRO A 723 11.43 5.96 -0.25
N THR A 724 10.25 6.42 0.16
CA THR A 724 8.96 5.77 -0.16
C THR A 724 8.63 5.84 -1.65
N SER A 725 9.11 6.86 -2.36
CA SER A 725 8.93 7.01 -3.81
C SER A 725 9.89 6.15 -4.64
N LEU A 726 10.87 5.49 -4.00
CA LEU A 726 11.71 4.47 -4.66
C LEU A 726 10.97 3.14 -4.85
N ASN A 727 9.82 2.97 -4.19
CA ASN A 727 9.02 1.75 -4.21
C ASN A 727 8.43 1.48 -5.59
N SER A 728 8.72 0.30 -6.14
CA SER A 728 8.20 -0.18 -7.42
C SER A 728 7.06 -1.19 -7.28
N ASN A 729 6.69 -1.56 -6.05
CA ASN A 729 5.66 -2.54 -5.74
C ASN A 729 5.98 -3.96 -6.29
N HIS A 730 7.26 -4.29 -6.40
CA HIS A 730 7.81 -5.55 -6.93
C HIS A 730 8.47 -6.41 -5.84
N TRP A 731 7.89 -6.38 -4.64
CA TRP A 731 8.41 -7.06 -3.45
C TRP A 731 8.64 -8.57 -3.64
N VAL A 732 9.87 -9.03 -3.50
CA VAL A 732 10.27 -10.45 -3.55
C VAL A 732 11.19 -10.84 -2.37
N GLY A 733 11.46 -12.14 -2.20
CA GLY A 733 12.56 -12.64 -1.36
C GLY A 733 12.25 -12.90 0.11
N ALA A 734 11.11 -12.43 0.62
CA ALA A 734 10.74 -12.52 2.03
C ALA A 734 10.64 -13.95 2.59
N ASN A 735 10.34 -14.93 1.73
CA ASN A 735 10.32 -16.36 2.04
C ASN A 735 11.20 -17.13 1.04
N SER A 736 12.34 -16.55 0.68
CA SER A 736 13.21 -17.04 -0.40
C SER A 736 13.42 -18.55 -0.38
N ILE A 737 13.32 -19.15 -1.56
CA ILE A 737 13.75 -20.52 -1.83
C ILE A 737 15.21 -20.73 -1.40
N GLY A 738 15.51 -21.92 -0.88
CA GLY A 738 16.81 -22.28 -0.31
C GLY A 738 17.09 -21.66 1.07
N LYS A 739 16.20 -20.79 1.59
CA LYS A 739 16.35 -20.15 2.92
C LYS A 739 15.17 -20.50 3.82
N VAL A 740 13.96 -20.10 3.44
CA VAL A 740 12.71 -20.36 4.19
C VAL A 740 12.02 -21.62 3.69
N VAL A 741 12.01 -21.81 2.38
CA VAL A 741 11.45 -23.00 1.73
C VAL A 741 12.52 -23.81 0.99
N ASP A 742 12.31 -25.12 0.86
CA ASP A 742 13.17 -26.02 0.10
C ASP A 742 12.92 -25.93 -1.42
N SER A 743 13.56 -26.81 -2.21
CA SER A 743 13.39 -26.84 -3.68
C SER A 743 12.00 -27.25 -4.15
N ASN A 744 11.14 -27.77 -3.28
CA ASN A 744 9.73 -28.08 -3.55
C ASN A 744 8.79 -26.98 -3.02
N LEU A 745 9.34 -25.87 -2.56
CA LEU A 745 8.62 -24.79 -1.87
C LEU A 745 7.98 -25.21 -0.54
N LEU A 746 8.43 -26.32 0.06
CA LEU A 746 8.02 -26.75 1.38
C LEU A 746 8.72 -25.89 2.43
N VAL A 747 7.99 -25.33 3.39
CA VAL A 747 8.55 -24.57 4.50
C VAL A 747 9.41 -25.48 5.36
N ASN A 748 10.68 -25.12 5.52
CA ASN A 748 11.64 -25.89 6.30
C ASN A 748 11.14 -26.11 7.74
N GLY A 749 11.21 -27.36 8.22
CA GLY A 749 10.69 -27.73 9.55
C GLY A 749 9.19 -28.05 9.59
N THR A 750 8.50 -28.03 8.44
CA THR A 750 7.10 -28.47 8.31
C THR A 750 6.99 -29.70 7.40
N SER A 751 5.87 -30.41 7.47
CA SER A 751 5.62 -31.61 6.68
C SER A 751 4.73 -31.38 5.46
N ASN A 752 3.91 -30.32 5.47
CA ASN A 752 2.84 -30.09 4.51
C ASN A 752 2.45 -28.62 4.34
N LEU A 753 3.33 -27.68 4.71
CA LEU A 753 3.14 -26.25 4.48
C LEU A 753 4.01 -25.77 3.33
N PHE A 754 3.42 -25.15 2.32
CA PHE A 754 4.13 -24.64 1.15
C PHE A 754 3.88 -23.14 0.97
N ILE A 755 4.72 -22.48 0.17
CA ILE A 755 4.54 -21.07 -0.21
C ILE A 755 4.67 -20.95 -1.72
N VAL A 756 3.67 -20.36 -2.37
CA VAL A 756 3.65 -20.14 -3.82
C VAL A 756 3.15 -18.71 -4.09
N ASP A 757 4.07 -17.75 -3.99
CA ASP A 757 3.88 -16.35 -4.35
C ASP A 757 5.24 -15.65 -4.59
N ALA A 758 5.25 -14.33 -4.76
CA ALA A 758 6.46 -13.56 -5.02
C ALA A 758 7.52 -13.65 -3.90
N SER A 759 7.14 -14.01 -2.68
CA SER A 759 8.06 -14.06 -1.54
C SER A 759 9.13 -15.15 -1.68
N VAL A 760 8.89 -16.22 -2.47
CA VAL A 760 9.86 -17.30 -2.66
C VAL A 760 10.95 -16.96 -3.69
N ILE A 761 10.72 -15.94 -4.52
CA ILE A 761 11.65 -15.52 -5.56
C ILE A 761 12.92 -14.95 -4.89
N PRO A 762 14.11 -15.53 -5.14
CA PRO A 762 15.34 -15.19 -4.39
C PRO A 762 15.97 -13.85 -4.80
N SER A 763 15.68 -13.39 -6.02
CA SER A 763 16.22 -12.16 -6.61
C SER A 763 15.26 -11.55 -7.64
N LEU A 764 15.33 -10.24 -7.85
CA LEU A 764 14.51 -9.53 -8.83
C LEU A 764 14.70 -10.07 -10.27
N ALA A 765 13.58 -10.16 -10.99
CA ALA A 765 13.58 -10.40 -12.43
C ALA A 765 14.13 -9.19 -13.20
N THR A 766 14.51 -9.40 -14.46
CA THR A 766 14.96 -8.34 -15.37
C THR A 766 13.85 -7.34 -15.69
N GLY A 767 12.60 -7.81 -15.72
CA GLY A 767 11.40 -6.99 -15.93
C GLY A 767 10.48 -6.95 -14.70
N ASN A 768 9.32 -6.29 -14.82
CA ASN A 768 8.22 -6.39 -13.85
C ASN A 768 7.89 -7.87 -13.55
N PRO A 769 7.69 -8.26 -12.28
CA PRO A 769 7.86 -9.65 -11.85
C PRO A 769 6.65 -10.56 -12.12
N GLN A 770 5.49 -10.04 -12.56
CA GLN A 770 4.27 -10.87 -12.62
C GLN A 770 4.39 -12.09 -13.54
N GLY A 771 5.14 -11.98 -14.64
CA GLY A 771 5.42 -13.12 -15.52
C GLY A 771 6.27 -14.19 -14.84
N LEU A 772 7.31 -13.77 -14.12
CA LEU A 772 8.14 -14.65 -13.28
C LEU A 772 7.28 -15.32 -12.19
N VAL A 773 6.48 -14.57 -11.44
CA VAL A 773 5.62 -15.12 -10.36
C VAL A 773 4.69 -16.22 -10.88
N MET A 774 4.05 -16.02 -12.03
CA MET A 774 3.14 -17.03 -12.60
C MET A 774 3.90 -18.26 -13.12
N ALA A 775 5.08 -18.09 -13.74
CA ALA A 775 5.91 -19.20 -14.18
C ALA A 775 6.47 -20.01 -12.99
N VAL A 776 6.83 -19.33 -11.89
CA VAL A 776 7.25 -19.96 -10.64
C VAL A 776 6.12 -20.78 -10.05
N ALA A 777 4.88 -20.27 -10.10
CA ALA A 777 3.71 -21.00 -9.61
C ALA A 777 3.41 -22.26 -10.44
N GLU A 778 3.53 -22.20 -11.77
CA GLU A 778 3.39 -23.35 -12.65
C GLU A 778 4.39 -24.47 -12.27
N GLN A 779 5.66 -24.12 -12.13
CA GLN A 779 6.71 -25.07 -11.77
C GLN A 779 6.57 -25.58 -10.33
N GLY A 780 6.30 -24.67 -9.38
CA GLY A 780 6.15 -25.01 -7.97
C GLY A 780 5.05 -26.03 -7.74
N ILE A 781 3.91 -25.89 -8.42
CA ILE A 781 2.80 -26.82 -8.26
C ILE A 781 3.07 -28.18 -8.91
N ALA A 782 3.79 -28.21 -10.03
CA ALA A 782 4.26 -29.47 -10.60
C ALA A 782 5.20 -30.21 -9.63
N ASN A 783 6.13 -29.50 -8.98
CA ASN A 783 6.99 -30.07 -7.95
C ASN A 783 6.18 -30.58 -6.75
N ILE A 784 5.20 -29.82 -6.26
CA ILE A 784 4.32 -30.21 -5.14
C ILE A 784 3.51 -31.47 -5.49
N LEU A 785 2.96 -31.55 -6.71
CA LEU A 785 2.23 -32.74 -7.18
C LEU A 785 3.13 -33.97 -7.31
N ALA A 786 4.38 -33.78 -7.72
CA ALA A 786 5.37 -34.85 -7.81
C ALA A 786 5.91 -35.31 -6.45
N LEU A 787 5.79 -34.47 -5.40
CA LEU A 787 6.26 -34.80 -4.06
C LEU A 787 5.40 -35.90 -3.43
N ALA A 788 6.03 -37.06 -3.16
CA ALA A 788 5.39 -38.21 -2.55
C ALA A 788 4.74 -37.91 -1.19
N GLY A 789 3.77 -38.74 -0.81
CA GLY A 789 3.07 -38.60 0.48
C GLY A 789 1.97 -37.53 0.52
N GLY A 790 1.74 -36.81 -0.59
CA GLY A 790 0.61 -35.91 -0.76
C GLY A 790 -0.75 -36.62 -0.89
N PRO A 791 -1.85 -35.84 -0.86
CA PRO A 791 -3.19 -36.34 -1.09
C PRO A 791 -3.42 -36.67 -2.56
#